data_AF-A0A2K6BXN2-F1
#
_entry.id   AF-A0A2K6BXN2-F1
#
_cell.length_a   1.000
_cell.length_b   1.000
_cell.length_c   1.000
_cell.angle_alpha   90.00
_cell.angle_beta   90.00
_cell.angle_gamma   90.00
#
_symmetry.space_group_name_H-M   'P 1'
#
loop_
_entity.id
_entity.type
_entity.pdbx_description
1 polymer ?
#
loop_
_entity_poly.entity_id
_entity_poly.type
_entity_poly.pdbx_seq_one_letter_code
_entity_poly.pdbx_strand_id
1 'polypeptide(L)'
;MDLILGVLLRLLLLASSLGPGAVSLRAAIRKPGKVGAPLDIKLGALNCTAFSIQWKMPRHPGSTILGYTVFYSEVGADKSLQEQSHSVPLSRDIPTTEEVIGDLKPGTEYRVSIAAYSQTGKGRLSSPRHVTTLSEDSCLPPAAPQQPHVIVVSDSEVALSWKPGASEGSAPIQYYSVEFIRPDFDKRWTLIHERIQMDSMVIRGLDPDTNYQFAVRAMNSHGPSPRSWPSDIIRTLCPEEAGSGRYGPRYITDMGAGEDDEGFEDDLDLDISFEEVKPLPATKGGNKKFLVESKKMSISNPKTISRVVPPTSASLPVTTVAPQPIPIERKGKNGVAIMSRLFDMPCDETLCSANSFCVNDYTWGGSRCQCNLGKGGESCSEDIIIQYPQFFGHSYVTFEPLKNSYQAFQITLEFRAEAEDGLLLYCGENEHGRGDFMSLAIIRRSLQFRFNCGTGVAIIVSETKIKLGGWHTVMLYRDGQNGLLQLNNGTPVTGQSQGQYSKITFRTPLYLGGAPSAYWLVRATGTNRGFQGCVQSLAVNGRRIDMRPWPLGKALSGADVGECSSGICDEASCVNGGTCTAIKADSYICLCPLGFKGRHCEDAFILTIPQFRESLRSYAATPWPLEPQHYLSFTEFEITFRPDSGDGVLLYSYDTGSKDFLSINMAGGHVEFRFDCGSGTGVLRSEDPLTLGNWHELRVSRTAKNGILQVDKQKVVEGMAEGGFTQIKCNTDIFVGGVPNYDDVKKNSGVLKPFSGSIQKIILNDRTIHVKHDFTSGVNVENAAHPCVRAPCAHGGSCRPRKEGYDCDCPLGFEGLHCQKAIVEAIEIPQFIGRSYLTYDNPDILKRVSGSRSNVFMRFKTTAKDGLLLWRGDSPMRPNSDFISLGLRDGALVFSYNLGSGVASIMVNGSFNDGRWHRVKAVRDGQSGKITVDDYGARTGKSPGMMRQLNINGALYVGGMKEIALHTNRQYMRGLVGCISHFTLSTDYHIALVEDAADGKNINTCGAK
;
A
#
# COMPACT_ATOMS: atom_id res chain seq x y z
N MET A 1 61.46 -8.55 -30.89
CA MET A 1 62.90 -8.62 -30.63
C MET A 1 63.13 -8.48 -29.13
N ASP A 2 63.84 -9.37 -28.45
CA ASP A 2 64.29 -10.69 -28.95
C ASP A 2 64.52 -11.71 -27.83
N LEU A 3 64.86 -12.92 -28.27
CA LEU A 3 65.60 -13.99 -27.59
C LEU A 3 66.25 -13.57 -26.24
N ILE A 4 65.94 -14.23 -25.12
CA ILE A 4 66.56 -15.50 -24.65
C ILE A 4 67.99 -15.26 -24.09
N LEU A 5 68.50 -16.21 -23.28
CA LEU A 5 69.74 -16.13 -22.47
C LEU A 5 69.69 -15.07 -21.35
N GLY A 6 69.65 -15.55 -20.09
CA GLY A 6 69.75 -14.68 -18.91
C GLY A 6 69.97 -15.43 -17.60
N VAL A 7 69.08 -16.36 -17.24
CA VAL A 7 69.09 -17.06 -15.94
C VAL A 7 69.07 -18.59 -16.07
N LEU A 8 69.68 -19.12 -17.14
CA LEU A 8 69.77 -20.57 -17.42
C LEU A 8 71.05 -21.22 -16.81
N LEU A 9 71.70 -20.57 -15.85
CA LEU A 9 73.07 -20.93 -15.47
C LEU A 9 73.45 -20.71 -13.99
N ARG A 10 72.72 -21.31 -13.03
CA ARG A 10 73.29 -21.57 -11.67
C ARG A 10 72.62 -22.57 -10.73
N LEU A 11 71.47 -23.18 -11.07
CA LEU A 11 70.84 -24.24 -10.25
C LEU A 11 70.77 -25.62 -10.92
N LEU A 12 71.51 -25.81 -12.01
CA LEU A 12 71.89 -27.14 -12.51
C LEU A 12 73.03 -27.70 -11.63
N LEU A 13 72.69 -28.31 -10.49
CA LEU A 13 73.55 -29.30 -9.79
C LEU A 13 72.78 -30.05 -8.70
N LEU A 14 71.89 -30.97 -9.09
CA LEU A 14 71.45 -32.12 -8.27
C LEU A 14 70.69 -33.12 -9.17
N ALA A 15 70.97 -34.42 -9.01
CA ALA A 15 70.26 -35.57 -9.61
C ALA A 15 70.19 -35.68 -11.15
N SER A 16 71.33 -35.98 -11.80
CA SER A 16 71.35 -36.94 -12.93
C SER A 16 71.03 -38.37 -12.41
N SER A 17 70.53 -39.33 -13.18
CA SER A 17 70.66 -39.55 -14.63
C SER A 17 69.52 -40.40 -15.23
N LEU A 18 69.12 -40.12 -16.47
CA LEU A 18 68.34 -41.03 -17.34
C LEU A 18 68.77 -40.84 -18.80
N GLY A 19 68.84 -41.94 -19.57
CA GLY A 19 69.31 -41.96 -20.97
C GLY A 19 68.19 -41.84 -22.01
N PRO A 20 68.52 -41.53 -23.29
CA PRO A 20 67.54 -41.28 -24.35
C PRO A 20 67.07 -42.54 -25.08
N GLY A 21 65.82 -42.53 -25.58
CA GLY A 21 65.25 -43.60 -26.41
C GLY A 21 64.05 -43.12 -27.23
N ALA A 22 63.96 -43.57 -28.48
CA ALA A 22 63.07 -43.11 -29.56
C ALA A 22 61.61 -42.75 -29.18
N VAL A 23 61.13 -41.63 -29.74
CA VAL A 23 59.70 -41.27 -29.75
C VAL A 23 58.94 -42.22 -30.68
N SER A 24 57.82 -42.78 -30.19
CA SER A 24 56.84 -43.50 -31.00
C SER A 24 55.44 -42.93 -30.74
N LEU A 25 54.69 -42.66 -31.82
CA LEU A 25 53.34 -42.08 -31.70
C LEU A 25 52.35 -43.11 -31.16
N ARG A 26 51.91 -42.91 -29.91
CA ARG A 26 50.60 -43.38 -29.44
C ARG A 26 49.87 -42.26 -28.73
N ALA A 27 48.97 -41.60 -29.46
CA ALA A 27 47.97 -40.72 -28.89
C ALA A 27 47.03 -41.56 -27.99
N ALA A 28 47.28 -41.52 -26.68
CA ALA A 28 46.45 -42.23 -25.70
C ALA A 28 45.10 -41.53 -25.55
N ILE A 29 44.15 -41.86 -26.42
CA ILE A 29 42.75 -41.41 -26.33
C ILE A 29 42.20 -41.85 -24.98
N ARG A 30 42.13 -40.91 -24.02
CA ARG A 30 41.36 -41.09 -22.79
C ARG A 30 39.90 -41.28 -23.18
N LYS A 31 39.34 -42.47 -22.96
CA LYS A 31 37.90 -42.69 -23.05
C LYS A 31 37.20 -41.67 -22.15
N PRO A 32 36.11 -41.00 -22.60
CA PRO A 32 35.35 -40.12 -21.74
C PRO A 32 34.82 -40.91 -20.54
N GLY A 33 35.06 -40.39 -19.33
CA GLY A 33 34.61 -41.03 -18.09
C GLY A 33 33.09 -40.93 -17.94
N LYS A 34 32.45 -41.98 -17.41
CA LYS A 34 31.04 -41.89 -16.99
C LYS A 34 30.88 -40.81 -15.92
N VAL A 35 29.80 -40.03 -16.03
CA VAL A 35 29.47 -38.96 -15.09
C VAL A 35 29.39 -39.49 -13.65
N GLY A 36 29.97 -38.74 -12.70
CA GLY A 36 29.89 -39.03 -11.28
C GLY A 36 28.46 -38.98 -10.72
N ALA A 37 28.27 -39.55 -9.53
CA ALA A 37 26.99 -39.47 -8.83
C ALA A 37 26.78 -38.07 -8.21
N PRO A 38 25.52 -37.58 -8.11
CA PRO A 38 25.20 -36.34 -7.39
C PRO A 38 25.63 -36.36 -5.92
N LEU A 39 25.84 -35.17 -5.36
CA LEU A 39 26.36 -34.96 -4.00
C LEU A 39 25.33 -34.30 -3.09
N ASP A 40 25.62 -34.31 -1.78
CA ASP A 40 24.85 -33.64 -0.73
C ASP A 40 23.33 -33.94 -0.73
N ILE A 41 22.95 -35.15 -1.16
CA ILE A 41 21.54 -35.55 -1.29
C ILE A 41 20.84 -35.48 0.07
N LYS A 42 19.81 -34.65 0.16
CA LYS A 42 18.84 -34.59 1.26
C LYS A 42 17.48 -35.06 0.77
N LEU A 43 16.72 -35.68 1.66
CA LEU A 43 15.31 -36.00 1.48
C LEU A 43 14.53 -35.39 2.65
N GLY A 44 13.29 -34.97 2.41
CA GLY A 44 12.36 -34.53 3.45
C GLY A 44 10.92 -34.88 3.07
N ALA A 45 10.14 -35.38 4.02
CA ALA A 45 8.71 -35.54 3.81
C ALA A 45 8.05 -34.16 3.66
N LEU A 46 7.21 -33.97 2.63
CA LEU A 46 6.45 -32.74 2.44
C LEU A 46 5.02 -32.89 2.96
N ASN A 47 4.40 -34.02 2.62
CA ASN A 47 3.08 -34.41 3.11
C ASN A 47 2.97 -35.96 3.08
N CYS A 48 1.75 -36.48 3.11
CA CYS A 48 1.44 -37.91 3.00
C CYS A 48 1.69 -38.51 1.60
N THR A 49 1.68 -37.72 0.52
CA THR A 49 1.77 -38.23 -0.87
C THR A 49 3.01 -37.72 -1.62
N ALA A 50 3.90 -36.99 -0.96
CA ALA A 50 5.08 -36.37 -1.58
C ALA A 50 6.27 -36.19 -0.64
N PHE A 51 7.49 -36.24 -1.21
CA PHE A 51 8.74 -35.85 -0.56
C PHE A 51 9.59 -34.93 -1.45
N SER A 52 10.36 -34.04 -0.82
CA SER A 52 11.35 -33.21 -1.49
C SER A 52 12.70 -33.92 -1.57
N ILE A 53 13.45 -33.61 -2.62
CA ILE A 53 14.82 -34.05 -2.84
C ILE A 53 15.67 -32.81 -3.14
N GLN A 54 16.78 -32.63 -2.43
CA GLN A 54 17.79 -31.61 -2.75
C GLN A 54 19.13 -32.29 -3.04
N TRP A 55 19.86 -31.87 -4.07
CA TRP A 55 21.22 -32.36 -4.37
C TRP A 55 22.12 -31.32 -5.04
N LYS A 56 23.42 -31.64 -5.14
CA LYS A 56 24.43 -30.82 -5.82
C LYS A 56 25.09 -31.59 -6.96
N MET A 57 25.64 -30.83 -7.91
CA MET A 57 26.37 -31.35 -9.06
C MET A 57 27.61 -32.20 -8.64
N PRO A 58 27.96 -33.28 -9.36
CA PRO A 58 29.18 -34.05 -9.10
C PRO A 58 30.44 -33.20 -9.26
N ARG A 59 31.39 -33.28 -8.30
CA ARG A 59 32.68 -32.53 -8.33
C ARG A 59 33.52 -32.75 -9.58
N HIS A 60 33.38 -33.91 -10.23
CA HIS A 60 34.05 -34.26 -11.47
C HIS A 60 33.00 -34.83 -12.46
N PRO A 61 32.34 -33.98 -13.27
CA PRO A 61 31.26 -34.42 -14.14
C PRO A 61 31.75 -35.24 -15.34
N GLY A 62 32.99 -35.04 -15.80
CA GLY A 62 33.63 -35.85 -16.87
C GLY A 62 33.14 -35.52 -18.30
N SER A 63 31.85 -35.21 -18.45
CA SER A 63 31.22 -34.64 -19.64
C SER A 63 30.11 -33.68 -19.22
N THR A 64 29.57 -32.89 -20.15
CA THR A 64 28.50 -31.92 -19.84
C THR A 64 27.23 -32.64 -19.40
N ILE A 65 26.75 -32.29 -18.20
CA ILE A 65 25.50 -32.80 -17.64
C ILE A 65 24.33 -32.07 -18.30
N LEU A 66 23.34 -32.83 -18.77
CA LEU A 66 22.13 -32.32 -19.44
C LEU A 66 20.90 -32.35 -18.51
N GLY A 67 20.99 -33.11 -17.42
CA GLY A 67 19.95 -33.23 -16.39
C GLY A 67 20.26 -34.38 -15.43
N TYR A 68 19.28 -34.73 -14.62
CA TYR A 68 19.33 -35.81 -13.65
C TYR A 68 18.14 -36.77 -13.83
N THR A 69 18.31 -38.02 -13.41
CA THR A 69 17.21 -38.98 -13.25
C THR A 69 17.16 -39.40 -11.78
N VAL A 70 16.02 -39.15 -11.15
CA VAL A 70 15.66 -39.68 -9.83
C VAL A 70 15.03 -41.06 -10.03
N PHE A 71 15.38 -42.01 -9.17
CA PHE A 71 14.83 -43.36 -9.12
C PHE A 71 14.26 -43.60 -7.73
N TYR A 72 13.04 -44.13 -7.63
CA TYR A 72 12.40 -44.40 -6.34
C TYR A 72 11.54 -45.67 -6.34
N SER A 73 11.43 -46.31 -5.18
CA SER A 73 10.62 -47.51 -4.96
C SER A 73 10.22 -47.66 -3.49
N GLU A 74 9.12 -48.37 -3.24
CA GLU A 74 8.61 -48.67 -1.89
C GLU A 74 9.51 -49.66 -1.15
N VAL A 75 9.68 -49.46 0.16
CA VAL A 75 10.47 -50.33 1.04
C VAL A 75 9.55 -51.30 1.76
N GLY A 76 9.77 -52.61 1.58
CA GLY A 76 9.07 -53.68 2.30
C GLY A 76 8.14 -54.56 1.46
N ALA A 77 7.80 -54.17 0.23
CA ALA A 77 7.09 -55.04 -0.71
C ALA A 77 8.04 -56.09 -1.32
N ASP A 78 7.63 -57.37 -1.39
CA ASP A 78 8.45 -58.42 -2.03
C ASP A 78 8.45 -58.29 -3.57
N LYS A 79 9.44 -58.93 -4.21
CA LYS A 79 9.91 -58.66 -5.58
C LYS A 79 8.80 -58.56 -6.63
N SER A 80 8.59 -57.38 -7.22
CA SER A 80 8.30 -57.17 -8.67
C SER A 80 7.82 -55.75 -9.02
N LEU A 81 7.52 -54.88 -8.04
CA LEU A 81 7.14 -53.49 -8.33
C LEU A 81 8.26 -52.73 -9.06
N GLN A 82 7.88 -51.95 -10.07
CA GLN A 82 8.82 -51.23 -10.95
C GLN A 82 9.54 -50.11 -10.19
N GLU A 83 10.86 -49.99 -10.38
CA GLU A 83 11.62 -48.80 -9.99
C GLU A 83 11.14 -47.62 -10.85
N GLN A 84 10.41 -46.68 -10.25
CA GLN A 84 9.89 -45.50 -10.95
C GLN A 84 11.02 -44.50 -11.15
N SER A 85 11.06 -43.84 -12.32
CA SER A 85 12.12 -42.88 -12.64
C SER A 85 11.60 -41.56 -13.18
N HIS A 86 11.90 -40.47 -12.48
CA HIS A 86 11.58 -39.09 -12.88
C HIS A 86 12.81 -38.41 -13.47
N SER A 87 12.63 -37.56 -14.50
CA SER A 87 13.72 -36.93 -15.24
C SER A 87 13.68 -35.41 -15.14
N VAL A 88 14.75 -34.84 -14.59
CA VAL A 88 14.87 -33.43 -14.20
C VAL A 88 15.86 -32.74 -15.14
N PRO A 89 15.42 -31.88 -16.07
CA PRO A 89 16.31 -31.15 -16.98
C PRO A 89 17.11 -30.07 -16.23
N LEU A 90 18.28 -29.69 -16.76
CA LEU A 90 19.10 -28.65 -16.13
C LEU A 90 18.50 -27.24 -16.35
N SER A 91 18.00 -26.61 -15.28
CA SER A 91 17.80 -25.16 -15.23
C SER A 91 19.14 -24.43 -15.11
N ARG A 92 19.25 -23.20 -15.63
CA ARG A 92 20.56 -22.54 -15.86
C ARG A 92 21.18 -21.82 -14.66
N ASP A 93 20.39 -21.44 -13.66
CA ASP A 93 20.79 -20.35 -12.74
C ASP A 93 20.85 -20.73 -11.25
N ILE A 94 20.90 -22.03 -10.89
CA ILE A 94 20.93 -22.48 -9.48
C ILE A 94 22.01 -23.54 -9.21
N PRO A 95 22.92 -23.37 -8.22
CA PRO A 95 24.00 -24.34 -7.91
C PRO A 95 23.55 -25.55 -7.07
N THR A 96 22.31 -25.56 -6.59
CA THR A 96 21.67 -26.66 -5.87
C THR A 96 20.40 -27.02 -6.63
N THR A 97 20.15 -28.29 -6.92
CA THR A 97 18.94 -28.74 -7.60
C THR A 97 17.96 -29.26 -6.56
N GLU A 98 16.70 -28.85 -6.65
CA GLU A 98 15.60 -29.29 -5.80
C GLU A 98 14.45 -29.77 -6.69
N GLU A 99 13.82 -30.88 -6.29
CA GLU A 99 12.71 -31.53 -7.01
C GLU A 99 11.71 -32.10 -6.00
N VAL A 100 10.44 -32.20 -6.37
CA VAL A 100 9.38 -32.81 -5.58
C VAL A 100 8.88 -34.06 -6.29
N ILE A 101 8.86 -35.19 -5.59
CA ILE A 101 8.20 -36.43 -6.06
C ILE A 101 6.85 -36.53 -5.37
N GLY A 102 5.77 -36.59 -6.15
CA GLY A 102 4.39 -36.77 -5.69
C GLY A 102 3.80 -38.13 -6.08
N ASP A 103 2.48 -38.25 -5.95
CA ASP A 103 1.67 -39.46 -6.26
C ASP A 103 2.09 -40.71 -5.47
N LEU A 104 2.59 -40.52 -4.26
CA LEU A 104 3.05 -41.56 -3.33
C LEU A 104 1.96 -41.96 -2.32
N LYS A 105 2.16 -43.09 -1.64
CA LYS A 105 1.25 -43.57 -0.58
C LYS A 105 1.49 -42.87 0.77
N PRO A 106 0.44 -42.58 1.57
CA PRO A 106 0.56 -42.17 2.97
C PRO A 106 1.38 -43.13 3.84
N GLY A 107 2.09 -42.59 4.83
CA GLY A 107 2.85 -43.32 5.85
C GLY A 107 3.91 -44.30 5.33
N THR A 108 4.29 -44.23 4.05
CA THR A 108 5.03 -45.27 3.34
C THR A 108 6.50 -44.88 3.17
N GLU A 109 7.41 -45.82 3.43
CA GLU A 109 8.84 -45.62 3.25
C GLU A 109 9.26 -45.85 1.79
N TYR A 110 9.94 -44.86 1.21
CA TYR A 110 10.49 -44.89 -0.14
C TYR A 110 12.02 -44.84 -0.10
N ARG A 111 12.63 -45.72 -0.90
CA ARG A 111 14.06 -45.75 -1.20
C ARG A 111 14.33 -44.97 -2.48
N VAL A 112 15.22 -43.99 -2.41
CA VAL A 112 15.49 -43.00 -3.46
C VAL A 112 16.96 -43.00 -3.85
N SER A 113 17.27 -42.95 -5.16
CA SER A 113 18.63 -42.84 -5.72
C SER A 113 18.63 -41.87 -6.89
N ILE A 114 19.76 -41.20 -7.18
CA ILE A 114 19.85 -40.21 -8.26
C ILE A 114 21.07 -40.47 -9.14
N ALA A 115 20.93 -40.32 -10.46
CA ALA A 115 22.04 -40.32 -11.41
C ALA A 115 22.00 -39.05 -12.30
N ALA A 116 23.15 -38.43 -12.55
CA ALA A 116 23.27 -37.41 -13.59
C ALA A 116 23.29 -38.05 -14.98
N TYR A 117 22.76 -37.40 -16.02
CA TYR A 117 22.88 -37.86 -17.41
C TYR A 117 23.54 -36.81 -18.31
N SER A 118 24.15 -37.29 -19.39
CA SER A 118 24.98 -36.52 -20.34
C SER A 118 24.71 -36.97 -21.77
N GLN A 119 25.28 -36.27 -22.74
CA GLN A 119 25.28 -36.71 -24.15
C GLN A 119 25.91 -38.11 -24.35
N THR A 120 26.77 -38.55 -23.42
CA THR A 120 27.37 -39.90 -23.37
C THR A 120 26.54 -40.94 -22.61
N GLY A 121 25.30 -40.60 -22.20
CA GLY A 121 24.38 -41.49 -21.50
C GLY A 121 24.25 -41.23 -19.99
N LYS A 122 23.55 -42.13 -19.29
CA LYS A 122 23.32 -42.08 -17.83
C LYS A 122 24.63 -42.37 -17.06
N GLY A 123 24.90 -41.54 -16.04
CA GLY A 123 26.05 -41.62 -15.14
C GLY A 123 25.89 -42.65 -14.02
N ARG A 124 26.70 -42.52 -12.98
CA ARG A 124 26.66 -43.39 -11.79
C ARG A 124 25.51 -42.97 -10.86
N LEU A 125 24.75 -43.97 -10.38
CA LEU A 125 23.77 -43.80 -9.29
C LEU A 125 24.44 -43.41 -7.97
N SER A 126 23.76 -42.60 -7.17
CA SER A 126 24.11 -42.31 -5.79
C SER A 126 24.01 -43.55 -4.88
N SER A 127 24.46 -43.43 -3.64
CA SER A 127 23.97 -44.31 -2.58
C SER A 127 22.45 -44.11 -2.42
N PRO A 128 21.67 -45.19 -2.19
CA PRO A 128 20.27 -45.05 -1.86
C PRO A 128 20.09 -44.30 -0.52
N ARG A 129 19.02 -43.53 -0.40
CA ARG A 129 18.54 -42.92 0.84
C ARG A 129 17.07 -43.25 1.04
N HIS A 130 16.60 -43.18 2.28
CA HIS A 130 15.25 -43.57 2.67
C HIS A 130 14.49 -42.34 3.18
N VAL A 131 13.18 -42.27 2.89
CA VAL A 131 12.27 -41.23 3.37
C VAL A 131 10.87 -41.81 3.53
N THR A 132 10.21 -41.52 4.64
CA THR A 132 8.82 -41.93 4.89
C THR A 132 7.90 -40.73 4.68
N THR A 133 6.81 -40.90 3.92
CA THR A 133 5.76 -39.87 3.81
C THR A 133 5.01 -39.71 5.13
N LEU A 134 4.32 -38.59 5.33
CA LEU A 134 3.56 -38.35 6.56
C LEU A 134 2.33 -39.28 6.68
N SER A 135 1.81 -39.47 7.89
CA SER A 135 0.62 -40.31 8.13
C SER A 135 -0.63 -39.70 7.48
N GLU A 136 -1.61 -40.56 7.19
CA GLU A 136 -2.88 -40.17 6.58
C GLU A 136 -3.68 -39.20 7.47
N ASP A 137 -3.64 -39.41 8.80
CA ASP A 137 -4.23 -38.51 9.81
C ASP A 137 -3.70 -37.05 9.75
N SER A 138 -2.56 -36.83 9.10
CA SER A 138 -1.95 -35.51 8.96
C SER A 138 -2.49 -34.71 7.75
N CYS A 139 -3.29 -35.31 6.87
CA CYS A 139 -3.61 -34.80 5.53
C CYS A 139 -5.12 -34.58 5.28
N LEU A 140 -5.77 -33.74 6.08
CA LEU A 140 -7.20 -33.47 5.91
C LEU A 140 -7.44 -32.46 4.74
N PRO A 141 -8.29 -32.80 3.74
CA PRO A 141 -8.85 -31.80 2.82
C PRO A 141 -9.86 -30.90 3.56
N PRO A 142 -10.35 -29.81 2.95
CA PRO A 142 -11.29 -28.92 3.61
C PRO A 142 -12.64 -29.57 3.86
N ALA A 143 -13.38 -29.07 4.85
CA ALA A 143 -14.80 -29.37 5.00
C ALA A 143 -15.60 -28.82 3.81
N ALA A 144 -16.75 -29.43 3.53
CA ALA A 144 -17.64 -28.97 2.47
C ALA A 144 -18.05 -27.50 2.68
N PRO A 145 -18.03 -26.64 1.63
CA PRO A 145 -18.60 -25.30 1.69
C PRO A 145 -20.08 -25.33 2.10
N GLN A 146 -20.55 -24.20 2.65
CA GLN A 146 -21.98 -24.01 2.90
C GLN A 146 -22.76 -23.99 1.57
N GLN A 147 -24.07 -24.24 1.63
CA GLN A 147 -24.95 -24.23 0.47
C GLN A 147 -24.81 -22.89 -0.29
N PRO A 148 -24.55 -22.90 -1.61
CA PRO A 148 -24.38 -21.67 -2.38
C PRO A 148 -25.73 -20.96 -2.54
N HIS A 149 -25.75 -19.67 -2.24
CA HIS A 149 -26.85 -18.78 -2.55
C HIS A 149 -26.72 -18.34 -4.01
N VAL A 150 -27.82 -18.41 -4.77
CA VAL A 150 -27.83 -18.24 -6.23
C VAL A 150 -28.86 -17.20 -6.64
N ILE A 151 -28.50 -16.32 -7.58
CA ILE A 151 -29.33 -15.22 -8.08
C ILE A 151 -29.29 -15.25 -9.61
N VAL A 152 -30.46 -15.36 -10.24
CA VAL A 152 -30.60 -15.25 -11.70
C VAL A 152 -30.33 -13.80 -12.11
N VAL A 153 -29.45 -13.58 -13.08
CA VAL A 153 -29.04 -12.24 -13.56
C VAL A 153 -29.64 -11.93 -14.92
N SER A 154 -29.72 -12.91 -15.81
CA SER A 154 -30.38 -12.81 -17.12
C SER A 154 -30.98 -14.15 -17.58
N ASP A 155 -31.27 -14.26 -18.87
CA ASP A 155 -31.54 -15.50 -19.60
C ASP A 155 -30.33 -16.45 -19.66
N SER A 156 -29.12 -15.94 -19.44
CA SER A 156 -27.86 -16.62 -19.77
C SER A 156 -26.76 -16.43 -18.71
N GLU A 157 -27.03 -15.64 -17.66
CA GLU A 157 -26.11 -15.32 -16.58
C GLU A 157 -26.73 -15.54 -15.19
N VAL A 158 -25.93 -16.07 -14.26
CA VAL A 158 -26.32 -16.38 -12.87
C VAL A 158 -25.17 -16.04 -11.93
N ALA A 159 -25.47 -15.33 -10.84
CA ALA A 159 -24.51 -14.97 -9.79
C ALA A 159 -24.62 -15.92 -8.59
N LEU A 160 -23.47 -16.33 -8.04
CA LEU A 160 -23.35 -17.27 -6.93
C LEU A 160 -22.50 -16.66 -5.81
N SER A 161 -22.84 -16.99 -4.57
CA SER A 161 -21.99 -16.78 -3.40
C SER A 161 -22.12 -17.94 -2.42
N TRP A 162 -21.06 -18.23 -1.67
CA TRP A 162 -21.02 -19.29 -0.67
C TRP A 162 -20.19 -18.87 0.54
N LYS A 163 -20.04 -19.76 1.51
CA LYS A 163 -19.14 -19.58 2.65
C LYS A 163 -18.26 -20.84 2.82
N PRO A 164 -17.02 -20.70 3.35
CA PRO A 164 -16.18 -21.85 3.66
C PRO A 164 -16.87 -22.82 4.63
N GLY A 165 -16.42 -24.07 4.60
CA GLY A 165 -16.85 -25.11 5.54
C GLY A 165 -16.34 -24.86 6.97
N ALA A 166 -16.77 -25.70 7.91
CA ALA A 166 -16.44 -25.56 9.33
C ALA A 166 -14.94 -25.81 9.69
N SER A 167 -14.12 -26.24 8.72
CA SER A 167 -12.68 -26.41 8.85
C SER A 167 -12.02 -26.37 7.46
N GLU A 168 -10.80 -25.83 7.37
CA GLU A 168 -9.99 -25.85 6.14
C GLU A 168 -9.16 -27.15 5.98
N GLY A 169 -9.20 -28.05 6.97
CA GLY A 169 -8.39 -29.26 7.01
C GLY A 169 -6.96 -28.98 7.51
N SER A 170 -5.97 -29.67 6.95
CA SER A 170 -4.55 -29.53 7.35
C SER A 170 -3.81 -28.37 6.67
N ALA A 171 -4.41 -27.74 5.65
CA ALA A 171 -3.80 -26.66 4.88
C ALA A 171 -4.85 -25.68 4.35
N PRO A 172 -4.50 -24.40 4.13
CA PRO A 172 -5.45 -23.38 3.71
C PRO A 172 -6.03 -23.65 2.31
N ILE A 173 -7.26 -23.19 2.10
CA ILE A 173 -7.98 -23.30 0.84
C ILE A 173 -7.27 -22.47 -0.24
N GLN A 174 -6.89 -23.11 -1.35
CA GLN A 174 -6.18 -22.49 -2.48
C GLN A 174 -7.15 -21.91 -3.53
N TYR A 175 -8.28 -22.58 -3.74
CA TYR A 175 -9.37 -22.17 -4.63
C TYR A 175 -10.64 -23.00 -4.36
N TYR A 176 -11.75 -22.55 -4.91
CA TYR A 176 -13.02 -23.27 -5.01
C TYR A 176 -13.25 -23.74 -6.45
N SER A 177 -13.99 -24.83 -6.61
CA SER A 177 -14.48 -25.31 -7.91
C SER A 177 -16.00 -25.46 -7.86
N VAL A 178 -16.69 -24.89 -8.84
CA VAL A 178 -18.16 -24.98 -8.96
C VAL A 178 -18.54 -26.05 -9.99
N GLU A 179 -19.49 -26.89 -9.61
CA GLU A 179 -20.18 -27.83 -10.49
C GLU A 179 -21.63 -27.37 -10.68
N PHE A 180 -22.19 -27.57 -11.88
CA PHE A 180 -23.62 -27.36 -12.15
C PHE A 180 -24.29 -28.63 -12.68
N ILE A 181 -25.62 -28.69 -12.63
CA ILE A 181 -26.43 -29.71 -13.28
C ILE A 181 -27.75 -29.08 -13.73
N ARG A 182 -28.24 -29.42 -14.93
CA ARG A 182 -29.63 -29.13 -15.32
C ARG A 182 -30.50 -30.33 -14.92
N PRO A 183 -31.31 -30.28 -13.85
CA PRO A 183 -32.01 -31.46 -13.34
C PRO A 183 -32.94 -32.13 -14.36
N ASP A 184 -33.45 -31.38 -15.35
CA ASP A 184 -34.34 -31.89 -16.39
C ASP A 184 -33.62 -32.63 -17.53
N PHE A 185 -32.32 -32.39 -17.72
CA PHE A 185 -31.54 -32.84 -18.88
C PHE A 185 -30.30 -33.68 -18.53
N ASP A 186 -29.59 -33.31 -17.47
CA ASP A 186 -28.28 -33.85 -17.12
C ASP A 186 -28.38 -34.90 -16.01
N LYS A 187 -27.84 -36.09 -16.25
CA LYS A 187 -27.74 -37.17 -15.24
C LYS A 187 -26.44 -37.15 -14.43
N ARG A 188 -25.56 -36.18 -14.69
CA ARG A 188 -24.25 -36.01 -14.03
C ARG A 188 -23.96 -34.52 -13.90
N TRP A 189 -23.19 -34.16 -12.88
CA TRP A 189 -22.74 -32.80 -12.65
C TRP A 189 -21.59 -32.43 -13.60
N THR A 190 -21.64 -31.22 -14.14
CA THR A 190 -20.66 -30.64 -15.06
C THR A 190 -19.76 -29.68 -14.31
N LEU A 191 -18.44 -29.87 -14.43
CA LEU A 191 -17.44 -29.06 -13.74
C LEU A 191 -17.09 -27.79 -14.54
N ILE A 192 -17.22 -26.63 -13.92
CA ILE A 192 -16.70 -25.37 -14.46
C ILE A 192 -15.19 -25.39 -14.25
N HIS A 193 -14.43 -25.22 -15.33
CA HIS A 193 -12.98 -25.46 -15.33
C HIS A 193 -12.14 -24.33 -14.71
N GLU A 194 -12.80 -23.29 -14.18
CA GLU A 194 -12.15 -22.15 -13.54
C GLU A 194 -11.82 -22.42 -12.06
N ARG A 195 -10.67 -21.92 -11.60
CA ARG A 195 -10.21 -22.01 -10.21
C ARG A 195 -10.53 -20.72 -9.48
N ILE A 196 -11.60 -20.71 -8.70
CA ILE A 196 -12.16 -19.47 -8.14
C ILE A 196 -11.51 -19.19 -6.78
N GLN A 197 -10.74 -18.10 -6.67
CA GLN A 197 -10.05 -17.72 -5.42
C GLN A 197 -10.89 -16.84 -4.48
N MET A 198 -12.16 -16.60 -4.83
CA MET A 198 -13.12 -15.81 -4.07
C MET A 198 -14.28 -16.68 -3.58
N ASP A 199 -15.13 -16.12 -2.72
CA ASP A 199 -16.35 -16.73 -2.16
C ASP A 199 -17.61 -16.48 -3.02
N SER A 200 -17.43 -15.96 -4.23
CA SER A 200 -18.49 -15.62 -5.18
C SER A 200 -18.01 -15.66 -6.63
N MET A 201 -18.94 -15.84 -7.57
CA MET A 201 -18.68 -15.94 -9.02
C MET A 201 -19.93 -15.57 -9.84
N VAL A 202 -19.76 -15.15 -11.10
CA VAL A 202 -20.85 -15.00 -12.08
C VAL A 202 -20.62 -15.96 -13.23
N ILE A 203 -21.51 -16.94 -13.39
CA ILE A 203 -21.51 -17.89 -14.50
C ILE A 203 -22.26 -17.25 -15.68
N ARG A 204 -21.72 -17.41 -16.89
CA ARG A 204 -22.29 -16.89 -18.14
C ARG A 204 -22.37 -18.01 -19.18
N GLY A 205 -23.19 -17.81 -20.22
CA GLY A 205 -23.38 -18.80 -21.29
C GLY A 205 -24.22 -20.00 -20.86
N LEU A 206 -25.17 -19.78 -19.94
CA LEU A 206 -26.21 -20.74 -19.60
C LEU A 206 -27.32 -20.73 -20.66
N ASP A 207 -28.02 -21.84 -20.80
CA ASP A 207 -29.18 -21.99 -21.67
C ASP A 207 -30.36 -21.16 -21.10
N PRO A 208 -31.10 -20.38 -21.90
CA PRO A 208 -32.34 -19.72 -21.47
C PRO A 208 -33.45 -20.69 -21.07
N ASP A 209 -34.42 -20.17 -20.29
CA ASP A 209 -35.60 -20.89 -19.78
C ASP A 209 -35.31 -22.24 -19.06
N THR A 210 -34.08 -22.47 -18.62
CA THR A 210 -33.57 -23.78 -18.22
C THR A 210 -33.34 -23.85 -16.73
N ASN A 211 -33.76 -24.94 -16.09
CA ASN A 211 -33.48 -25.19 -14.68
C ASN A 211 -32.01 -25.59 -14.47
N TYR A 212 -31.40 -25.07 -13.40
CA TYR A 212 -30.05 -25.41 -12.94
C TYR A 212 -30.01 -25.59 -11.41
N GLN A 213 -29.09 -26.43 -10.94
CA GLN A 213 -28.57 -26.41 -9.57
C GLN A 213 -27.05 -26.30 -9.60
N PHE A 214 -26.49 -25.70 -8.55
CA PHE A 214 -25.05 -25.47 -8.40
C PHE A 214 -24.53 -26.05 -7.08
N ALA A 215 -23.31 -26.56 -7.08
CA ALA A 215 -22.63 -27.08 -5.89
C ALA A 215 -21.15 -26.69 -5.91
N VAL A 216 -20.56 -26.48 -4.73
CA VAL A 216 -19.20 -25.95 -4.57
C VAL A 216 -18.33 -26.95 -3.83
N ARG A 217 -17.05 -27.04 -4.22
CA ARG A 217 -15.99 -27.66 -3.40
C ARG A 217 -14.93 -26.62 -3.07
N ALA A 218 -14.33 -26.75 -1.90
CA ALA A 218 -13.05 -26.12 -1.59
C ALA A 218 -11.89 -27.06 -1.96
N MET A 219 -10.73 -26.52 -2.31
CA MET A 219 -9.52 -27.28 -2.62
C MET A 219 -8.37 -26.76 -1.75
N ASN A 220 -7.66 -27.64 -1.04
CA ASN A 220 -6.35 -27.34 -0.43
C ASN A 220 -5.25 -28.23 -1.03
N SER A 221 -4.02 -28.13 -0.53
CA SER A 221 -2.87 -28.95 -0.98
C SER A 221 -2.97 -30.46 -0.71
N HIS A 222 -4.05 -30.92 -0.06
CA HIS A 222 -4.33 -32.33 0.22
C HIS A 222 -5.57 -32.84 -0.54
N GLY A 223 -6.29 -31.98 -1.26
CA GLY A 223 -7.34 -32.37 -2.19
C GLY A 223 -8.65 -31.57 -2.06
N PRO A 224 -9.69 -31.99 -2.80
CA PRO A 224 -11.00 -31.37 -2.77
C PRO A 224 -11.81 -31.80 -1.55
N SER A 225 -12.61 -30.88 -1.04
CA SER A 225 -13.67 -31.18 -0.08
C SER A 225 -14.74 -32.10 -0.70
N PRO A 226 -15.59 -32.73 0.13
CA PRO A 226 -16.93 -33.11 -0.30
C PRO A 226 -17.66 -31.89 -0.87
N ARG A 227 -18.64 -32.11 -1.74
CA ARG A 227 -19.45 -31.01 -2.28
C ARG A 227 -20.32 -30.40 -1.19
N SER A 228 -20.60 -29.10 -1.31
CA SER A 228 -21.70 -28.45 -0.60
C SER A 228 -23.01 -29.20 -0.86
N TRP A 229 -24.02 -28.93 -0.03
CA TRP A 229 -25.40 -29.15 -0.47
C TRP A 229 -25.66 -28.36 -1.77
N PRO A 230 -26.44 -28.91 -2.73
CA PRO A 230 -26.86 -28.17 -3.92
C PRO A 230 -27.59 -26.88 -3.55
N SER A 231 -27.49 -25.86 -4.40
CA SER A 231 -28.42 -24.74 -4.39
C SER A 231 -29.86 -25.22 -4.55
N ASP A 232 -30.80 -24.35 -4.20
CA ASP A 232 -32.17 -24.46 -4.72
C ASP A 232 -32.16 -24.51 -6.25
N ILE A 233 -33.21 -25.07 -6.84
CA ILE A 233 -33.38 -25.09 -8.30
C ILE A 233 -33.73 -23.68 -8.75
N ILE A 234 -32.89 -23.09 -9.59
CA ILE A 234 -33.15 -21.81 -10.25
C ILE A 234 -33.44 -22.07 -11.73
N ARG A 235 -34.34 -21.28 -12.33
CA ARG A 235 -34.57 -21.26 -13.77
C ARG A 235 -33.97 -19.97 -14.36
N THR A 236 -33.18 -20.07 -15.42
CA THR A 236 -32.78 -18.90 -16.20
C THR A 236 -34.02 -18.27 -16.84
N LEU A 237 -33.98 -16.95 -17.12
CA LEU A 237 -35.15 -16.26 -17.68
C LEU A 237 -35.47 -16.75 -19.10
N CYS A 238 -36.75 -16.73 -19.48
CA CYS A 238 -37.11 -16.84 -20.90
C CYS A 238 -36.57 -15.59 -21.65
N PRO A 239 -36.11 -15.73 -22.91
CA PRO A 239 -35.69 -14.59 -23.73
C PRO A 239 -36.80 -13.53 -23.91
N GLU A 240 -38.07 -13.93 -23.85
CA GLU A 240 -39.23 -13.04 -23.97
C GLU A 240 -39.73 -12.49 -22.62
N GLU A 241 -39.43 -13.13 -21.48
CA GLU A 241 -39.92 -12.71 -20.15
C GLU A 241 -39.07 -11.60 -19.52
N ALA A 242 -37.86 -11.36 -20.03
CA ALA A 242 -37.17 -10.07 -19.83
C ALA A 242 -38.01 -8.86 -20.32
N GLY A 243 -39.05 -9.10 -21.14
CA GLY A 243 -39.92 -8.11 -21.78
C GLY A 243 -41.28 -7.83 -21.11
N SER A 244 -41.63 -8.42 -19.96
CA SER A 244 -42.89 -8.06 -19.26
C SER A 244 -42.73 -8.05 -17.73
N GLY A 245 -43.30 -7.05 -17.04
CA GLY A 245 -43.03 -6.84 -15.62
C GLY A 245 -44.24 -6.46 -14.79
N ARG A 246 -44.37 -7.08 -13.61
CA ARG A 246 -45.23 -6.65 -12.49
C ARG A 246 -44.59 -7.02 -11.15
N TYR A 247 -44.08 -6.03 -10.43
CA TYR A 247 -43.95 -6.09 -8.96
C TYR A 247 -45.00 -5.15 -8.36
N GLY A 248 -46.10 -5.74 -7.89
CA GLY A 248 -47.14 -5.07 -7.12
C GLY A 248 -47.44 -5.91 -5.89
N PRO A 249 -47.15 -5.43 -4.66
CA PRO A 249 -47.32 -6.25 -3.47
C PRO A 249 -48.79 -6.30 -3.06
N ARG A 250 -49.30 -7.49 -2.71
CA ARG A 250 -50.37 -7.63 -1.73
C ARG A 250 -50.51 -9.05 -1.17
N TYR A 251 -50.86 -9.04 0.11
CA TYR A 251 -51.44 -10.12 0.89
C TYR A 251 -52.45 -10.95 0.09
N ILE A 252 -52.46 -12.26 0.37
CA ILE A 252 -53.53 -13.16 -0.04
C ILE A 252 -54.81 -12.73 0.70
N THR A 253 -55.84 -12.36 -0.06
CA THR A 253 -57.22 -12.37 0.41
C THR A 253 -57.99 -13.34 -0.48
N ASP A 254 -58.02 -14.60 -0.08
CA ASP A 254 -58.79 -15.62 -0.79
C ASP A 254 -60.17 -15.78 -0.15
N MET A 255 -61.19 -15.98 -0.98
CA MET A 255 -62.55 -16.31 -0.56
C MET A 255 -63.22 -17.17 -1.64
N GLY A 256 -62.82 -18.44 -1.67
CA GLY A 256 -63.57 -19.53 -2.30
C GLY A 256 -63.98 -20.52 -1.22
N ALA A 257 -65.28 -20.76 -1.05
CA ALA A 257 -65.79 -21.66 -0.01
C ALA A 257 -65.69 -23.14 -0.43
N GLY A 258 -65.41 -24.03 0.52
CA GLY A 258 -65.35 -25.48 0.25
C GLY A 258 -64.80 -26.33 1.39
N GLU A 259 -65.55 -26.41 2.49
CA GLU A 259 -65.69 -27.57 3.42
C GLU A 259 -64.47 -28.14 4.22
N ASP A 260 -64.81 -28.48 5.47
CA ASP A 260 -64.25 -29.49 6.39
C ASP A 260 -62.91 -29.32 7.18
N ASP A 261 -63.14 -29.18 8.50
CA ASP A 261 -62.51 -29.81 9.68
C ASP A 261 -61.34 -29.21 10.52
N GLU A 262 -61.67 -29.14 11.82
CA GLU A 262 -60.93 -29.03 13.09
C GLU A 262 -59.49 -28.47 13.18
N GLY A 263 -59.39 -27.17 13.54
CA GLY A 263 -58.95 -26.69 14.86
C GLY A 263 -57.55 -27.03 15.44
N PHE A 264 -56.83 -26.01 15.93
CA PHE A 264 -56.52 -25.85 17.37
C PHE A 264 -55.98 -24.43 17.68
N GLU A 265 -56.02 -24.01 18.94
CA GLU A 265 -55.57 -22.70 19.46
C GLU A 265 -54.11 -22.74 19.95
N ASP A 266 -53.38 -21.61 19.90
CA ASP A 266 -52.87 -20.93 21.11
C ASP A 266 -52.13 -19.60 20.81
N ASP A 267 -52.05 -18.72 21.82
CA ASP A 267 -51.55 -17.34 21.75
C ASP A 267 -50.01 -17.17 21.81
N LEU A 268 -49.49 -15.99 21.39
CA LEU A 268 -48.92 -14.97 22.31
C LEU A 268 -48.28 -13.76 21.59
N ASP A 269 -48.50 -12.57 22.17
CA ASP A 269 -48.01 -11.26 21.69
C ASP A 269 -46.52 -10.99 21.97
N LEU A 270 -45.92 -10.08 21.18
CA LEU A 270 -44.80 -9.25 21.65
C LEU A 270 -44.69 -7.92 20.88
N ASP A 271 -45.39 -6.91 21.39
CA ASP A 271 -45.45 -5.55 20.82
C ASP A 271 -44.25 -4.70 21.28
N ILE A 272 -43.56 -4.02 20.35
CA ILE A 272 -42.55 -3.00 20.67
C ILE A 272 -42.70 -1.83 19.70
N SER A 273 -43.17 -0.69 20.22
CA SER A 273 -43.25 0.59 19.51
C SER A 273 -42.11 1.53 19.88
N PHE A 274 -41.81 2.49 19.01
CA PHE A 274 -40.89 3.61 19.27
C PHE A 274 -41.53 4.92 18.82
N GLU A 275 -41.38 5.98 19.63
CA GLU A 275 -42.15 7.22 19.52
C GLU A 275 -41.64 8.21 18.46
N GLU A 276 -42.57 9.00 17.89
CA GLU A 276 -42.25 10.13 17.02
C GLU A 276 -41.70 11.35 17.81
N VAL A 277 -40.52 11.86 17.42
CA VAL A 277 -40.02 13.15 17.91
C VAL A 277 -40.58 14.30 17.07
N LYS A 278 -41.49 15.10 17.65
CA LYS A 278 -42.14 16.24 16.98
C LYS A 278 -41.23 17.47 16.89
N PRO A 279 -41.22 18.21 15.74
CA PRO A 279 -40.54 19.50 15.64
C PRO A 279 -41.36 20.64 16.27
N LEU A 280 -40.66 21.70 16.71
CA LEU A 280 -41.25 22.92 17.28
C LEU A 280 -40.96 24.17 16.40
N PRO A 281 -41.73 25.28 16.54
CA PRO A 281 -42.07 26.13 15.40
C PRO A 281 -41.22 27.39 15.19
N ALA A 282 -41.37 27.98 13.99
CA ALA A 282 -40.71 29.21 13.58
C ALA A 282 -41.30 30.48 14.23
N THR A 283 -40.46 31.52 14.38
CA THR A 283 -40.84 32.86 14.88
C THR A 283 -40.53 33.96 13.85
N LYS A 284 -41.23 35.11 13.92
CA LYS A 284 -41.19 36.19 12.91
C LYS A 284 -40.32 37.40 13.33
N GLY A 285 -39.38 37.77 12.44
CA GLY A 285 -38.92 39.13 12.04
C GLY A 285 -38.78 40.30 13.02
N GLY A 286 -37.70 41.10 12.89
CA GLY A 286 -37.48 42.26 13.79
C GLY A 286 -36.32 43.26 13.54
N ASN A 287 -36.14 43.75 12.30
CA ASN A 287 -35.68 45.14 11.96
C ASN A 287 -34.52 45.90 12.72
N LYS A 288 -33.61 46.49 11.91
CA LYS A 288 -32.80 47.76 12.08
C LYS A 288 -31.36 47.77 12.67
N LYS A 289 -30.39 47.99 11.74
CA LYS A 289 -29.30 49.01 11.68
C LYS A 289 -28.35 49.26 12.88
N PHE A 290 -27.04 49.34 12.60
CA PHE A 290 -26.19 50.56 12.44
C PHE A 290 -24.90 50.12 11.66
N LEU A 291 -24.43 50.80 10.60
CA LEU A 291 -23.26 51.73 10.53
C LEU A 291 -21.93 51.15 11.10
N VAL A 292 -20.75 51.26 10.47
CA VAL A 292 -20.12 52.42 9.77
C VAL A 292 -19.36 52.04 8.46
N GLU A 293 -19.02 53.07 7.68
CA GLU A 293 -18.32 53.17 6.38
C GLU A 293 -17.04 52.32 6.14
N SER A 294 -16.72 52.13 4.86
CA SER A 294 -15.34 52.02 4.36
C SER A 294 -15.09 53.02 3.22
N LYS A 295 -13.94 53.72 3.25
CA LYS A 295 -13.62 54.87 2.38
C LYS A 295 -12.39 54.60 1.50
N LYS A 296 -12.23 55.32 0.39
CA LYS A 296 -11.45 54.89 -0.79
C LYS A 296 -10.38 55.90 -1.24
N MET A 297 -9.29 55.39 -1.84
CA MET A 297 -8.26 56.12 -2.65
C MET A 297 -7.33 57.08 -1.84
N SER A 298 -6.11 57.44 -2.28
CA SER A 298 -5.62 57.64 -3.66
C SER A 298 -4.08 57.61 -3.89
N ILE A 299 -3.66 57.08 -5.06
CA ILE A 299 -2.71 57.68 -6.06
C ILE A 299 -1.27 58.08 -5.65
N SER A 300 -0.26 57.49 -6.32
CA SER A 300 0.67 58.21 -7.24
C SER A 300 1.68 57.27 -7.93
N ASN A 301 2.37 57.75 -8.98
CA ASN A 301 3.30 57.01 -9.84
C ASN A 301 4.31 57.99 -10.48
N PRO A 302 5.56 57.60 -10.80
CA PRO A 302 6.15 58.08 -12.06
C PRO A 302 7.10 57.08 -12.80
N LYS A 303 6.96 57.06 -14.15
CA LYS A 303 8.00 57.21 -15.23
C LYS A 303 9.41 56.60 -15.01
N THR A 304 10.15 56.03 -15.97
CA THR A 304 10.15 55.97 -17.47
C THR A 304 11.13 54.83 -17.88
N ILE A 305 11.50 54.44 -19.12
CA ILE A 305 11.39 54.95 -20.51
C ILE A 305 11.04 53.74 -21.43
N SER A 306 10.52 53.94 -22.65
CA SER A 306 10.40 52.91 -23.71
C SER A 306 11.30 53.19 -24.93
N ARG A 307 11.77 52.15 -25.62
CA ARG A 307 12.50 52.22 -26.91
C ARG A 307 12.11 51.03 -27.81
N VAL A 308 12.15 51.23 -29.13
CA VAL A 308 11.55 50.35 -30.17
C VAL A 308 12.58 50.10 -31.29
N VAL A 309 12.26 49.18 -32.23
CA VAL A 309 12.91 48.89 -33.54
C VAL A 309 14.12 47.93 -33.47
N PRO A 310 14.25 46.91 -34.37
CA PRO A 310 13.25 46.11 -35.12
C PRO A 310 13.47 44.57 -34.96
N PRO A 311 12.64 43.68 -35.56
CA PRO A 311 12.94 42.25 -35.65
C PRO A 311 13.85 41.88 -36.84
N THR A 312 14.77 40.93 -36.63
CA THR A 312 15.56 40.26 -37.69
C THR A 312 15.09 38.80 -37.88
N SER A 313 15.21 38.29 -39.11
CA SER A 313 14.51 37.08 -39.58
C SER A 313 15.33 35.77 -39.56
N ALA A 314 14.85 34.76 -38.84
CA ALA A 314 15.00 33.31 -39.10
C ALA A 314 14.28 32.53 -37.97
N SER A 315 13.71 31.33 -38.14
CA SER A 315 13.26 30.58 -39.33
C SER A 315 12.31 29.47 -38.85
N LEU A 316 11.16 29.26 -39.50
CA LEU A 316 10.16 28.28 -39.08
C LEU A 316 10.53 26.84 -39.51
N PRO A 317 10.44 25.84 -38.61
CA PRO A 317 10.21 24.45 -39.01
C PRO A 317 8.81 24.28 -39.60
N VAL A 318 8.66 23.44 -40.62
CA VAL A 318 7.38 23.23 -41.32
C VAL A 318 6.57 22.13 -40.65
N THR A 319 5.34 22.45 -40.22
CA THR A 319 4.34 21.45 -39.81
C THR A 319 3.76 20.74 -41.04
N THR A 320 3.84 19.42 -41.08
CA THR A 320 3.31 18.61 -42.20
C THR A 320 1.79 18.49 -42.12
N VAL A 321 1.09 19.18 -43.02
CA VAL A 321 -0.38 19.07 -43.19
C VAL A 321 -0.68 17.98 -44.23
N ALA A 322 -1.58 17.05 -43.90
CA ALA A 322 -2.05 16.02 -44.84
C ALA A 322 -3.00 16.63 -45.89
N PRO A 323 -2.90 16.29 -47.20
CA PRO A 323 -3.70 16.95 -48.24
C PRO A 323 -5.10 16.33 -48.43
N GLN A 324 -6.10 17.16 -48.76
CA GLN A 324 -7.39 16.70 -49.28
C GLN A 324 -7.36 16.57 -50.83
N PRO A 325 -8.01 15.56 -51.44
CA PRO A 325 -8.08 15.43 -52.90
C PRO A 325 -9.21 16.24 -53.56
N ILE A 326 -8.92 16.87 -54.70
CA ILE A 326 -9.90 17.49 -55.62
C ILE A 326 -9.96 16.63 -56.91
N PRO A 327 -11.14 16.34 -57.49
CA PRO A 327 -11.27 15.42 -58.62
C PRO A 327 -10.93 16.05 -59.99
N ILE A 328 -10.25 15.28 -60.86
CA ILE A 328 -9.99 15.62 -62.28
C ILE A 328 -10.24 14.39 -63.18
N GLU A 329 -10.54 14.63 -64.46
CA GLU A 329 -11.15 13.70 -65.41
C GLU A 329 -10.25 12.61 -66.04
N ARG A 330 -10.89 11.66 -66.74
CA ARG A 330 -10.27 10.53 -67.47
C ARG A 330 -9.84 10.88 -68.90
N LYS A 331 -8.78 10.22 -69.39
CA LYS A 331 -8.63 9.75 -70.80
C LYS A 331 -7.54 8.67 -70.89
N GLY A 332 -7.66 7.68 -71.81
CA GLY A 332 -6.43 7.15 -72.44
C GLY A 332 -6.06 5.65 -72.52
N LYS A 333 -6.96 4.68 -72.34
CA LYS A 333 -6.85 3.27 -72.86
C LYS A 333 -5.71 2.31 -72.40
N ASN A 334 -6.10 1.02 -72.37
CA ASN A 334 -5.30 -0.24 -72.45
C ASN A 334 -4.42 -0.67 -71.25
N GLY A 335 -4.67 -1.89 -70.73
CA GLY A 335 -3.55 -2.75 -70.28
C GLY A 335 -3.60 -3.50 -68.93
N VAL A 336 -4.68 -4.24 -68.60
CA VAL A 336 -4.69 -5.28 -67.53
C VAL A 336 -4.63 -4.74 -66.08
N ALA A 337 -4.95 -5.60 -65.10
CA ALA A 337 -5.00 -5.36 -63.65
C ALA A 337 -6.01 -4.29 -63.19
N ILE A 338 -7.25 -4.72 -62.94
CA ILE A 338 -8.17 -3.97 -62.05
C ILE A 338 -7.65 -4.15 -60.62
N MET A 339 -6.88 -3.19 -60.11
CA MET A 339 -6.84 -2.99 -58.67
C MET A 339 -8.18 -2.41 -58.23
N SER A 340 -8.96 -3.21 -57.51
CA SER A 340 -10.13 -2.74 -56.76
C SER A 340 -9.71 -1.59 -55.85
N ARG A 341 -10.60 -0.60 -55.67
CA ARG A 341 -10.33 0.50 -54.73
C ARG A 341 -10.31 -0.06 -53.32
N LEU A 342 -9.20 0.14 -52.61
CA LEU A 342 -8.95 -0.43 -51.28
C LEU A 342 -9.66 0.35 -50.15
N PHE A 343 -10.94 0.67 -50.32
CA PHE A 343 -11.81 1.33 -49.36
C PHE A 343 -13.27 0.96 -49.65
N ASP A 344 -13.66 -0.28 -49.31
CA ASP A 344 -15.04 -0.76 -49.12
C ASP A 344 -14.99 -2.25 -48.67
N MET A 345 -14.19 -2.57 -47.64
CA MET A 345 -14.20 -3.91 -47.02
C MET A 345 -15.42 -4.04 -46.08
N PRO A 346 -16.29 -5.04 -46.26
CA PRO A 346 -17.34 -5.35 -45.30
C PRO A 346 -16.76 -6.06 -44.08
N CYS A 347 -17.55 -6.19 -43.00
CA CYS A 347 -17.10 -6.89 -41.79
C CYS A 347 -16.72 -8.38 -41.96
N ASP A 348 -17.02 -8.99 -43.10
CA ASP A 348 -16.60 -10.36 -43.43
C ASP A 348 -15.09 -10.46 -43.73
N GLU A 349 -14.41 -9.34 -44.03
CA GLU A 349 -12.97 -9.29 -44.33
C GLU A 349 -12.14 -8.54 -43.25
N THR A 350 -12.79 -7.81 -42.34
CA THR A 350 -12.11 -6.97 -41.33
C THR A 350 -11.83 -7.74 -40.04
N LEU A 351 -10.55 -8.05 -39.79
CA LEU A 351 -10.07 -8.79 -38.62
C LEU A 351 -9.96 -7.92 -37.35
N CYS A 352 -11.01 -7.94 -36.54
CA CYS A 352 -11.01 -7.36 -35.20
C CYS A 352 -10.46 -8.34 -34.14
N SER A 353 -9.93 -7.80 -33.04
CA SER A 353 -9.53 -8.56 -31.84
C SER A 353 -10.70 -9.38 -31.29
N ALA A 354 -10.43 -10.55 -30.71
CA ALA A 354 -11.45 -11.53 -30.28
C ALA A 354 -12.48 -10.99 -29.26
N ASN A 355 -12.17 -9.88 -28.58
CA ASN A 355 -13.05 -9.18 -27.64
C ASN A 355 -13.55 -7.84 -28.21
N SER A 356 -13.82 -7.75 -29.52
CA SER A 356 -14.32 -6.55 -30.20
C SER A 356 -15.18 -6.92 -31.41
N PHE A 357 -16.08 -6.01 -31.82
CA PHE A 357 -17.08 -6.27 -32.85
C PHE A 357 -16.82 -5.42 -34.09
N CYS A 358 -16.89 -6.00 -35.29
CA CYS A 358 -16.87 -5.19 -36.50
C CYS A 358 -18.23 -4.51 -36.73
N VAL A 359 -18.21 -3.25 -37.18
CA VAL A 359 -19.39 -2.47 -37.57
C VAL A 359 -19.14 -1.80 -38.92
N ASN A 360 -20.09 -1.93 -39.86
CA ASN A 360 -20.04 -1.22 -41.14
C ASN A 360 -20.22 0.30 -40.92
N ASP A 361 -19.30 1.13 -41.41
CA ASP A 361 -19.39 2.58 -41.28
C ASP A 361 -20.07 3.20 -42.51
N TYR A 362 -21.39 3.25 -42.46
CA TYR A 362 -22.21 3.89 -43.51
C TYR A 362 -22.02 5.42 -43.63
N THR A 363 -21.17 6.04 -42.80
CA THR A 363 -20.88 7.48 -42.85
C THR A 363 -19.52 7.81 -43.47
N TRP A 364 -18.54 6.90 -43.44
CA TRP A 364 -17.21 7.07 -44.02
C TRP A 364 -16.91 6.09 -45.19
N GLY A 365 -17.61 4.94 -45.26
CA GLY A 365 -17.37 3.86 -46.22
C GLY A 365 -16.61 2.67 -45.62
N GLY A 366 -16.87 1.45 -46.10
CA GLY A 366 -16.31 0.22 -45.53
C GLY A 366 -16.78 -0.14 -44.11
N SER A 367 -15.88 -0.70 -43.31
CA SER A 367 -16.14 -1.18 -41.94
C SER A 367 -15.01 -0.84 -40.98
N ARG A 368 -15.31 -0.84 -39.68
CA ARG A 368 -14.36 -0.54 -38.59
C ARG A 368 -14.59 -1.46 -37.40
N CYS A 369 -13.55 -1.70 -36.61
CA CYS A 369 -13.70 -2.39 -35.34
C CYS A 369 -14.23 -1.42 -34.28
N GLN A 370 -15.31 -1.82 -33.59
CA GLN A 370 -15.83 -1.16 -32.40
C GLN A 370 -15.11 -1.75 -31.17
N CYS A 371 -14.29 -0.93 -30.52
CA CYS A 371 -13.41 -1.38 -29.46
C CYS A 371 -14.12 -1.35 -28.10
N ASN A 372 -14.09 -2.47 -27.38
CA ASN A 372 -14.54 -2.52 -26.00
C ASN A 372 -13.68 -1.62 -25.10
N LEU A 373 -14.29 -1.09 -24.03
CA LEU A 373 -13.65 -0.18 -23.07
C LEU A 373 -12.28 -0.69 -22.60
N GLY A 374 -11.24 0.12 -22.81
CA GLY A 374 -9.84 -0.22 -22.51
C GLY A 374 -9.05 -0.81 -23.69
N LYS A 375 -9.66 -0.98 -24.86
CA LYS A 375 -8.98 -1.35 -26.12
C LYS A 375 -9.02 -0.24 -27.17
N GLY A 376 -8.03 -0.25 -28.06
CA GLY A 376 -7.95 0.67 -29.21
C GLY A 376 -7.00 0.21 -30.32
N GLY A 377 -6.65 1.15 -31.20
CA GLY A 377 -6.07 0.87 -32.51
C GLY A 377 -7.14 0.41 -33.52
N GLU A 378 -6.84 0.44 -34.81
CA GLU A 378 -7.81 0.15 -35.90
C GLU A 378 -8.45 -1.25 -35.81
N SER A 379 -7.73 -2.21 -35.20
CA SER A 379 -8.13 -3.61 -34.99
C SER A 379 -8.55 -3.94 -33.54
N CYS A 380 -8.59 -2.95 -32.64
CA CYS A 380 -8.84 -3.10 -31.21
C CYS A 380 -7.85 -4.04 -30.47
N SER A 381 -6.62 -4.18 -30.98
CA SER A 381 -5.58 -5.00 -30.34
C SER A 381 -4.85 -4.31 -29.19
N GLU A 382 -4.73 -2.99 -29.22
CA GLU A 382 -3.92 -2.20 -28.27
C GLU A 382 -4.66 -2.02 -26.92
N ASP A 383 -3.93 -2.08 -25.80
CA ASP A 383 -4.46 -1.77 -24.47
C ASP A 383 -4.30 -0.28 -24.15
N ILE A 384 -5.41 0.38 -23.79
CA ILE A 384 -5.46 1.81 -23.46
C ILE A 384 -5.85 1.99 -21.99
N ILE A 385 -4.97 2.64 -21.23
CA ILE A 385 -5.24 3.04 -19.84
C ILE A 385 -6.10 4.32 -19.85
N ILE A 386 -7.42 4.15 -19.79
CA ILE A 386 -8.38 5.25 -19.76
C ILE A 386 -8.50 5.80 -18.33
N GLN A 387 -7.94 6.99 -18.10
CA GLN A 387 -8.00 7.80 -16.89
C GLN A 387 -9.03 8.95 -17.01
N TYR A 388 -9.17 9.52 -18.21
CA TYR A 388 -10.12 10.57 -18.59
C TYR A 388 -10.72 10.26 -19.97
N PRO A 389 -11.97 9.77 -20.05
CA PRO A 389 -12.52 9.24 -21.29
C PRO A 389 -12.70 10.30 -22.39
N GLN A 390 -12.19 9.96 -23.58
CA GLN A 390 -12.42 10.66 -24.83
C GLN A 390 -13.54 9.99 -25.63
N PHE A 391 -14.39 10.80 -26.26
CA PHE A 391 -15.51 10.36 -27.07
C PHE A 391 -15.41 10.94 -28.48
N PHE A 392 -15.72 10.12 -29.49
CA PHE A 392 -15.56 10.44 -30.91
C PHE A 392 -16.91 10.55 -31.65
N GLY A 393 -18.00 10.92 -30.94
CA GLY A 393 -19.33 11.11 -31.52
C GLY A 393 -20.16 9.83 -31.74
N HIS A 394 -19.52 8.66 -31.72
CA HIS A 394 -20.15 7.33 -31.68
C HIS A 394 -19.88 6.58 -30.37
N SER A 395 -18.83 6.97 -29.64
CA SER A 395 -18.38 6.34 -28.39
C SER A 395 -19.39 6.46 -27.24
N TYR A 396 -19.35 5.52 -26.29
CA TYR A 396 -20.11 5.62 -25.04
C TYR A 396 -19.44 4.86 -23.89
N VAL A 397 -19.76 5.23 -22.65
CA VAL A 397 -19.44 4.49 -21.41
C VAL A 397 -20.73 4.21 -20.65
N THR A 398 -20.84 3.05 -19.98
CA THR A 398 -21.97 2.71 -19.10
C THR A 398 -21.55 2.58 -17.64
N PHE A 399 -22.44 3.05 -16.76
CA PHE A 399 -22.36 2.91 -15.31
C PHE A 399 -23.63 2.26 -14.77
N GLU A 400 -23.63 1.84 -13.49
CA GLU A 400 -24.84 1.34 -12.83
C GLU A 400 -26.03 2.32 -12.98
N PRO A 401 -27.27 1.82 -13.13
CA PRO A 401 -28.47 2.66 -13.12
C PRO A 401 -28.55 3.56 -11.89
N LEU A 402 -29.21 4.71 -12.01
CA LEU A 402 -29.40 5.71 -10.95
C LEU A 402 -30.39 5.23 -9.86
N LYS A 403 -30.04 4.16 -9.16
CA LYS A 403 -30.75 3.58 -8.02
C LYS A 403 -31.03 4.66 -6.97
N ASN A 404 -32.17 4.54 -6.27
CA ASN A 404 -32.63 5.45 -5.21
C ASN A 404 -32.80 6.94 -5.60
N SER A 405 -32.63 7.32 -6.87
CA SER A 405 -32.73 8.70 -7.37
C SER A 405 -34.17 9.11 -7.76
N TYR A 406 -35.16 8.34 -7.32
CA TYR A 406 -36.56 8.42 -7.78
C TYR A 406 -37.23 9.76 -7.49
N GLN A 407 -36.96 10.37 -6.33
CA GLN A 407 -37.54 11.65 -5.93
C GLN A 407 -36.64 12.85 -6.28
N ALA A 408 -35.35 12.77 -5.96
CA ALA A 408 -34.39 13.83 -6.24
C ALA A 408 -33.02 13.28 -6.65
N PHE A 409 -32.27 14.05 -7.44
CA PHE A 409 -30.86 13.80 -7.75
C PHE A 409 -30.10 15.09 -8.09
N GLN A 410 -28.78 15.05 -7.90
CA GLN A 410 -27.84 16.04 -8.42
C GLN A 410 -26.78 15.33 -9.28
N ILE A 411 -26.47 15.84 -10.46
CA ILE A 411 -25.36 15.37 -11.28
C ILE A 411 -24.47 16.54 -11.65
N THR A 412 -23.17 16.44 -11.42
CA THR A 412 -22.18 17.45 -11.83
C THR A 412 -21.20 16.82 -12.81
N LEU A 413 -21.00 17.44 -13.96
CA LEU A 413 -20.17 16.96 -15.06
C LEU A 413 -19.19 18.05 -15.49
N GLU A 414 -17.93 17.70 -15.75
CA GLU A 414 -16.94 18.59 -16.35
C GLU A 414 -16.47 18.03 -17.69
N PHE A 415 -16.72 18.78 -18.77
CA PHE A 415 -16.51 18.34 -20.15
C PHE A 415 -15.89 19.43 -21.03
N ARG A 416 -15.17 19.02 -22.08
CA ARG A 416 -14.60 19.86 -23.14
C ARG A 416 -15.16 19.38 -24.47
N ALA A 417 -16.07 20.17 -25.06
CA ALA A 417 -16.76 19.79 -26.30
C ALA A 417 -15.98 20.19 -27.55
N GLU A 418 -15.98 19.34 -28.56
CA GLU A 418 -15.38 19.61 -29.88
C GLU A 418 -16.45 19.83 -30.96
N ALA A 419 -17.63 19.22 -30.83
CA ALA A 419 -18.77 19.37 -31.75
C ALA A 419 -19.87 20.33 -31.23
N GLU A 420 -20.66 20.91 -32.14
CA GLU A 420 -21.79 21.79 -31.79
C GLU A 420 -23.04 21.06 -31.28
N ASP A 421 -23.18 19.76 -31.57
CA ASP A 421 -24.26 18.87 -31.16
C ASP A 421 -23.67 17.57 -30.57
N GLY A 422 -24.28 17.01 -29.53
CA GLY A 422 -23.87 15.70 -28.99
C GLY A 422 -24.51 15.30 -27.65
N LEU A 423 -24.81 14.01 -27.49
CA LEU A 423 -25.39 13.43 -26.27
C LEU A 423 -24.34 13.24 -25.16
N LEU A 424 -24.44 14.01 -24.07
CA LEU A 424 -23.54 13.90 -22.91
C LEU A 424 -23.97 12.82 -21.92
N LEU A 425 -25.25 12.73 -21.58
CA LEU A 425 -25.80 11.75 -20.62
C LEU A 425 -27.16 11.23 -21.07
N TYR A 426 -27.43 9.95 -20.82
CA TYR A 426 -28.78 9.35 -20.94
C TYR A 426 -29.01 8.28 -19.86
N CYS A 427 -30.20 8.26 -19.27
CA CYS A 427 -30.67 7.16 -18.43
C CYS A 427 -32.21 7.12 -18.46
N GLY A 428 -32.84 5.95 -18.56
CA GLY A 428 -34.29 5.85 -18.70
C GLY A 428 -34.87 4.49 -18.30
N GLU A 429 -36.17 4.33 -18.51
CA GLU A 429 -36.89 3.09 -18.28
C GLU A 429 -36.60 2.03 -19.37
N ASN A 430 -36.22 2.45 -20.58
CA ASN A 430 -35.81 1.57 -21.68
C ASN A 430 -34.86 2.28 -22.65
N GLU A 431 -34.23 1.49 -23.53
CA GLU A 431 -33.27 1.96 -24.54
C GLU A 431 -33.90 2.71 -25.73
N HIS A 432 -35.24 2.81 -25.77
CA HIS A 432 -36.00 3.46 -26.85
C HIS A 432 -36.52 4.86 -26.48
N GLY A 433 -36.17 5.38 -25.29
CA GLY A 433 -36.60 6.71 -24.83
C GLY A 433 -38.12 6.85 -24.63
N ARG A 434 -38.82 5.74 -24.38
CA ARG A 434 -40.26 5.73 -24.04
C ARG A 434 -40.44 5.67 -22.53
N GLY A 435 -41.51 6.26 -22.00
CA GLY A 435 -41.73 6.30 -20.54
C GLY A 435 -40.80 7.28 -19.83
N ASP A 436 -40.34 6.92 -18.64
CA ASP A 436 -39.43 7.76 -17.84
C ASP A 436 -38.03 7.84 -18.45
N PHE A 437 -37.44 9.05 -18.48
CA PHE A 437 -36.06 9.25 -18.90
C PHE A 437 -35.47 10.57 -18.39
N MET A 438 -34.15 10.64 -18.33
CA MET A 438 -33.38 11.87 -18.25
C MET A 438 -32.28 11.87 -19.32
N SER A 439 -31.95 13.04 -19.84
CA SER A 439 -30.84 13.21 -20.77
C SER A 439 -30.22 14.61 -20.69
N LEU A 440 -28.92 14.70 -20.93
CA LEU A 440 -28.22 15.94 -21.18
C LEU A 440 -27.61 15.90 -22.58
N ALA A 441 -27.94 16.87 -23.42
CA ALA A 441 -27.38 17.00 -24.76
C ALA A 441 -26.88 18.43 -25.02
N ILE A 442 -25.81 18.54 -25.80
CA ILE A 442 -25.43 19.78 -26.48
C ILE A 442 -26.25 19.82 -27.77
N ILE A 443 -26.94 20.93 -28.03
CA ILE A 443 -27.70 21.17 -29.26
C ILE A 443 -27.44 22.62 -29.70
N ARG A 444 -26.81 22.80 -30.87
CA ARG A 444 -26.38 24.10 -31.45
C ARG A 444 -25.59 24.95 -30.45
N ARG A 445 -24.71 24.29 -29.69
CA ARG A 445 -23.90 24.79 -28.57
C ARG A 445 -24.67 25.30 -27.33
N SER A 446 -25.97 25.07 -27.24
CA SER A 446 -26.72 25.23 -25.98
C SER A 446 -26.83 23.87 -25.29
N LEU A 447 -26.68 23.82 -23.96
CA LEU A 447 -27.03 22.62 -23.22
C LEU A 447 -28.54 22.52 -23.09
N GLN A 448 -29.09 21.33 -23.31
CA GLN A 448 -30.47 20.98 -23.02
C GLN A 448 -30.49 19.83 -22.01
N PHE A 449 -30.96 20.10 -20.80
CA PHE A 449 -31.34 19.09 -19.84
C PHE A 449 -32.82 18.75 -20.07
N ARG A 450 -33.11 17.48 -20.33
CA ARG A 450 -34.46 16.98 -20.58
C ARG A 450 -34.79 15.85 -19.62
N PHE A 451 -36.02 15.80 -19.13
CA PHE A 451 -36.51 14.67 -18.34
C PHE A 451 -38.02 14.48 -18.46
N ASN A 452 -38.49 13.25 -18.28
CA ASN A 452 -39.90 12.87 -18.25
C ASN A 452 -40.19 12.03 -17.01
N CYS A 453 -41.30 12.33 -16.34
CA CYS A 453 -41.86 11.57 -15.22
C CYS A 453 -43.24 11.02 -15.65
N GLY A 454 -43.29 10.21 -16.71
CA GLY A 454 -44.50 9.61 -17.26
C GLY A 454 -45.45 10.52 -18.06
N THR A 455 -45.63 11.79 -17.68
CA THR A 455 -46.71 12.65 -18.22
C THR A 455 -46.29 13.87 -19.05
N GLY A 456 -45.00 14.09 -19.32
CA GLY A 456 -44.54 15.08 -20.28
C GLY A 456 -43.12 15.58 -20.04
N VAL A 457 -42.41 15.84 -21.15
CA VAL A 457 -40.99 16.18 -21.15
C VAL A 457 -40.73 17.61 -20.71
N ALA A 458 -40.03 17.80 -19.60
CA ALA A 458 -39.37 19.05 -19.27
C ALA A 458 -38.17 19.27 -20.21
N ILE A 459 -38.00 20.49 -20.72
CA ILE A 459 -36.82 20.89 -21.51
C ILE A 459 -36.27 22.18 -20.91
N ILE A 460 -35.08 22.11 -20.32
CA ILE A 460 -34.37 23.23 -19.69
C ILE A 460 -33.14 23.53 -20.54
N VAL A 461 -33.00 24.77 -21.01
CA VAL A 461 -31.94 25.18 -21.95
C VAL A 461 -31.03 26.21 -21.30
N SER A 462 -29.72 26.10 -21.50
CA SER A 462 -28.75 27.07 -20.96
C SER A 462 -28.86 28.43 -21.67
N GLU A 463 -28.96 29.51 -20.90
CA GLU A 463 -28.96 30.89 -21.42
C GLU A 463 -27.69 31.22 -22.22
N THR A 464 -26.54 30.69 -21.76
CA THR A 464 -25.25 30.83 -22.42
C THR A 464 -24.93 29.63 -23.29
N LYS A 465 -24.24 29.88 -24.41
CA LYS A 465 -23.68 28.83 -25.28
C LYS A 465 -22.28 28.43 -24.83
N ILE A 466 -21.94 27.15 -25.00
CA ILE A 466 -20.60 26.63 -24.73
C ILE A 466 -19.58 27.13 -25.77
N LYS A 467 -18.31 27.11 -25.38
CA LYS A 467 -17.14 27.35 -26.23
C LYS A 467 -16.53 25.99 -26.61
N LEU A 468 -16.42 25.71 -27.90
CA LEU A 468 -15.71 24.50 -28.37
C LEU A 468 -14.23 24.59 -27.97
N GLY A 469 -13.63 23.46 -27.61
CA GLY A 469 -12.28 23.37 -27.05
C GLY A 469 -12.12 23.92 -25.62
N GLY A 470 -13.17 24.52 -25.03
CA GLY A 470 -13.16 25.03 -23.66
C GLY A 470 -13.76 24.04 -22.66
N TRP A 471 -13.20 23.99 -21.44
CA TRP A 471 -13.82 23.26 -20.33
C TRP A 471 -15.07 23.98 -19.82
N HIS A 472 -16.08 23.17 -19.54
CA HIS A 472 -17.33 23.60 -18.93
C HIS A 472 -17.75 22.64 -17.82
N THR A 473 -18.10 23.21 -16.67
CA THR A 473 -18.78 22.52 -15.58
C THR A 473 -20.29 22.70 -15.78
N VAL A 474 -21.06 21.63 -15.68
CA VAL A 474 -22.54 21.69 -15.64
C VAL A 474 -23.04 20.98 -14.40
N MET A 475 -23.97 21.62 -13.69
CA MET A 475 -24.72 21.03 -12.60
C MET A 475 -26.17 20.86 -13.02
N LEU A 476 -26.64 19.62 -12.95
CA LEU A 476 -28.05 19.25 -13.01
C LEU A 476 -28.55 19.01 -11.59
N TYR A 477 -29.73 19.50 -11.27
CA TYR A 477 -30.47 19.12 -10.08
C TYR A 477 -31.92 18.86 -10.46
N ARG A 478 -32.55 17.88 -9.80
CA ARG A 478 -33.99 17.65 -9.87
C ARG A 478 -34.50 17.29 -8.49
N ASP A 479 -35.64 17.87 -8.09
CA ASP A 479 -36.48 17.37 -7.00
C ASP A 479 -37.94 17.37 -7.46
N GLY A 480 -38.56 16.19 -7.43
CA GLY A 480 -39.88 15.95 -7.97
C GLY A 480 -39.97 16.38 -9.43
N GLN A 481 -40.94 17.23 -9.73
CA GLN A 481 -41.14 17.76 -11.08
C GLN A 481 -40.17 18.88 -11.45
N ASN A 482 -39.49 19.49 -10.48
CA ASN A 482 -38.65 20.66 -10.69
C ASN A 482 -37.24 20.24 -11.07
N GLY A 483 -36.77 20.71 -12.22
CA GLY A 483 -35.38 20.60 -12.66
C GLY A 483 -34.67 21.95 -12.66
N LEU A 484 -33.35 21.89 -12.54
CA LEU A 484 -32.44 23.01 -12.58
C LEU A 484 -31.19 22.63 -13.40
N LEU A 485 -30.77 23.53 -14.28
CA LEU A 485 -29.57 23.44 -15.11
C LEU A 485 -28.71 24.68 -14.84
N GLN A 486 -27.50 24.49 -14.32
CA GLN A 486 -26.51 25.55 -14.16
C GLN A 486 -25.26 25.24 -15.00
N LEU A 487 -24.84 26.20 -15.84
CA LEU A 487 -23.67 26.09 -16.71
C LEU A 487 -22.58 27.05 -16.23
N ASN A 488 -21.44 26.49 -15.83
CA ASN A 488 -20.36 27.15 -15.10
C ASN A 488 -20.91 27.90 -13.86
N ASN A 489 -20.29 29.02 -13.46
CA ASN A 489 -20.82 29.90 -12.41
C ASN A 489 -21.93 30.84 -12.95
N GLY A 490 -22.71 30.39 -13.94
CA GLY A 490 -23.81 31.16 -14.53
C GLY A 490 -25.07 31.16 -13.67
N THR A 491 -26.07 31.91 -14.12
CA THR A 491 -27.45 31.87 -13.61
C THR A 491 -28.03 30.44 -13.77
N PRO A 492 -28.63 29.86 -12.70
CA PRO A 492 -29.30 28.58 -12.82
C PRO A 492 -30.65 28.74 -13.51
N VAL A 493 -30.90 27.95 -14.56
CA VAL A 493 -32.16 27.92 -15.30
C VAL A 493 -33.04 26.81 -14.74
N THR A 494 -34.30 27.11 -14.43
CA THR A 494 -35.27 26.14 -13.89
C THR A 494 -36.35 25.78 -14.90
N GLY A 495 -36.96 24.60 -14.75
CA GLY A 495 -38.15 24.18 -15.50
C GLY A 495 -38.83 22.99 -14.83
N GLN A 496 -40.06 22.68 -15.25
CA GLN A 496 -40.91 21.68 -14.60
C GLN A 496 -41.45 20.65 -15.61
N SER A 497 -41.51 19.37 -15.22
CA SER A 497 -42.17 18.31 -16.02
C SER A 497 -43.69 18.41 -15.92
N GLN A 498 -44.40 18.07 -16.99
CA GLN A 498 -45.86 18.20 -17.06
C GLN A 498 -46.59 17.02 -16.41
N GLY A 499 -47.76 17.29 -15.82
CA GLY A 499 -48.66 16.30 -15.20
C GLY A 499 -48.54 16.23 -13.67
N GLN A 500 -48.84 15.06 -13.08
CA GLN A 500 -48.97 14.89 -11.61
C GLN A 500 -47.88 14.03 -10.97
N TYR A 501 -47.15 13.22 -11.75
CA TYR A 501 -46.10 12.36 -11.19
C TYR A 501 -44.84 13.19 -10.84
N SER A 502 -44.26 12.92 -9.68
CA SER A 502 -42.99 13.51 -9.22
C SER A 502 -41.82 12.52 -9.24
N LYS A 503 -42.11 11.22 -9.29
CA LYS A 503 -41.10 10.15 -9.29
C LYS A 503 -40.65 9.85 -10.72
N ILE A 504 -39.40 9.45 -10.86
CA ILE A 504 -38.80 9.02 -12.13
C ILE A 504 -38.13 7.66 -11.95
N THR A 505 -38.29 6.76 -12.93
CA THR A 505 -37.82 5.38 -12.89
C THR A 505 -36.72 5.16 -13.90
N PHE A 506 -35.58 4.62 -13.44
CA PHE A 506 -34.45 4.25 -14.30
C PHE A 506 -34.24 2.74 -14.24
N ARG A 507 -34.14 2.10 -15.41
CA ARG A 507 -33.83 0.67 -15.59
C ARG A 507 -32.59 0.46 -16.45
N THR A 508 -32.37 1.31 -17.46
CA THR A 508 -31.15 1.26 -18.26
C THR A 508 -29.93 1.62 -17.42
N PRO A 509 -28.71 1.23 -17.85
CA PRO A 509 -27.48 1.87 -17.38
C PRO A 509 -27.54 3.39 -17.45
N LEU A 510 -26.68 4.06 -16.68
CA LEU A 510 -26.36 5.47 -16.91
C LEU A 510 -25.32 5.51 -18.03
N TYR A 511 -25.72 6.03 -19.20
CA TYR A 511 -24.83 6.22 -20.33
C TYR A 511 -24.16 7.61 -20.27
N LEU A 512 -22.87 7.64 -20.60
CA LEU A 512 -22.03 8.82 -20.73
C LEU A 512 -21.47 8.91 -22.16
N GLY A 513 -21.53 10.10 -22.75
CA GLY A 513 -20.94 10.45 -24.04
C GLY A 513 -21.61 9.89 -25.30
N GLY A 514 -22.55 8.96 -25.17
CA GLY A 514 -23.31 8.40 -26.29
C GLY A 514 -24.24 7.29 -25.81
N ALA A 515 -24.83 6.54 -26.73
CA ALA A 515 -25.56 5.30 -26.45
C ALA A 515 -25.61 4.43 -27.71
N PRO A 516 -25.67 3.09 -27.61
CA PRO A 516 -25.72 2.18 -28.77
C PRO A 516 -26.82 2.54 -29.77
N SER A 517 -27.97 2.97 -29.26
CA SER A 517 -29.21 3.24 -29.99
C SER A 517 -29.54 4.75 -30.07
N ALA A 518 -28.54 5.64 -30.15
CA ALA A 518 -28.72 7.10 -30.15
C ALA A 518 -29.76 7.62 -31.18
N TYR A 519 -29.93 6.95 -32.32
CA TYR A 519 -30.98 7.26 -33.31
C TYR A 519 -32.41 7.08 -32.77
N TRP A 520 -32.66 6.02 -32.00
CA TRP A 520 -33.97 5.77 -31.39
C TRP A 520 -34.28 6.75 -30.25
N LEU A 521 -33.24 7.25 -29.57
CA LEU A 521 -33.35 8.17 -28.44
C LEU A 521 -33.67 9.62 -28.82
N VAL A 522 -33.66 10.00 -30.11
CA VAL A 522 -33.81 11.40 -30.58
C VAL A 522 -34.99 12.17 -29.97
N ARG A 523 -36.11 11.50 -29.68
CA ARG A 523 -37.27 12.13 -29.01
C ARG A 523 -36.96 12.55 -27.58
N ALA A 524 -36.24 11.71 -26.84
CA ALA A 524 -35.80 11.97 -25.47
C ALA A 524 -34.65 12.99 -25.43
N THR A 525 -33.61 12.78 -26.24
CA THR A 525 -32.34 13.53 -26.21
C THR A 525 -32.36 14.84 -26.98
N GLY A 526 -33.14 14.90 -28.07
CA GLY A 526 -33.09 15.99 -29.05
C GLY A 526 -31.96 15.90 -30.07
N THR A 527 -31.13 14.86 -30.05
CA THR A 527 -30.01 14.65 -30.99
C THR A 527 -29.77 13.17 -31.25
N ASN A 528 -29.36 12.81 -32.48
CA ASN A 528 -28.92 11.47 -32.86
C ASN A 528 -27.39 11.30 -32.78
N ARG A 529 -26.63 12.35 -32.47
CA ARG A 529 -25.16 12.32 -32.36
C ARG A 529 -24.74 12.04 -30.92
N GLY A 530 -23.75 11.18 -30.73
CA GLY A 530 -22.99 11.12 -29.47
C GLY A 530 -22.18 12.40 -29.25
N PHE A 531 -21.62 12.54 -28.07
CA PHE A 531 -20.68 13.61 -27.73
C PHE A 531 -19.33 13.37 -28.41
N GLN A 532 -18.71 14.47 -28.88
CA GLN A 532 -17.31 14.49 -29.26
C GLN A 532 -16.53 15.43 -28.34
N GLY A 533 -15.45 14.91 -27.77
CA GLY A 533 -14.55 15.62 -26.86
C GLY A 533 -14.28 14.83 -25.59
N CYS A 534 -13.99 15.54 -24.49
CA CYS A 534 -13.44 14.96 -23.26
C CYS A 534 -14.34 15.15 -22.04
N VAL A 535 -14.30 14.20 -21.10
CA VAL A 535 -14.93 14.31 -19.78
C VAL A 535 -13.88 14.05 -18.69
N GLN A 536 -13.67 15.00 -17.77
CA GLN A 536 -12.68 14.88 -16.69
C GLN A 536 -13.28 14.64 -15.30
N SER A 537 -14.60 14.80 -15.16
CA SER A 537 -15.30 14.62 -13.89
C SER A 537 -16.76 14.27 -14.13
N LEU A 538 -17.23 13.21 -13.48
CA LEU A 538 -18.64 12.90 -13.27
C LEU A 538 -18.87 12.74 -11.76
N ALA A 539 -19.91 13.34 -11.22
CA ALA A 539 -20.33 13.16 -9.84
C ALA A 539 -21.86 13.07 -9.74
N VAL A 540 -22.36 12.17 -8.91
CA VAL A 540 -23.79 11.93 -8.65
C VAL A 540 -24.04 12.05 -7.16
N ASN A 541 -25.02 12.87 -6.76
CA ASN A 541 -25.39 13.15 -5.37
C ASN A 541 -24.17 13.48 -4.48
N GLY A 542 -23.28 14.35 -5.01
CA GLY A 542 -22.04 14.78 -4.37
C GLY A 542 -20.88 13.77 -4.42
N ARG A 543 -21.11 12.51 -4.82
CA ARG A 543 -20.06 11.48 -4.92
C ARG A 543 -19.48 11.46 -6.34
N ARG A 544 -18.16 11.69 -6.46
CA ARG A 544 -17.44 11.51 -7.72
C ARG A 544 -17.49 10.04 -8.15
N ILE A 545 -17.82 9.78 -9.40
CA ILE A 545 -17.75 8.46 -10.03
C ILE A 545 -16.37 8.30 -10.64
N ASP A 546 -15.72 7.18 -10.36
CA ASP A 546 -14.49 6.80 -11.05
C ASP A 546 -14.84 6.28 -12.45
N MET A 547 -14.44 7.02 -13.48
CA MET A 547 -14.78 6.72 -14.88
C MET A 547 -13.85 5.69 -15.52
N ARG A 548 -12.85 5.18 -14.79
CA ARG A 548 -11.93 4.14 -15.27
C ARG A 548 -12.65 2.79 -15.43
N PRO A 549 -12.12 1.87 -16.27
CA PRO A 549 -12.68 0.53 -16.42
C PRO A 549 -12.71 -0.25 -15.11
N TRP A 550 -13.74 -1.07 -14.90
CA TRP A 550 -13.74 -2.09 -13.85
C TRP A 550 -12.58 -3.09 -14.09
N PRO A 551 -11.86 -3.57 -13.04
CA PRO A 551 -12.14 -3.43 -11.61
C PRO A 551 -11.56 -2.19 -10.93
N LEU A 552 -10.76 -1.37 -11.63
CA LEU A 552 -10.11 -0.18 -11.06
C LEU A 552 -11.11 0.96 -10.78
N GLY A 553 -12.01 1.22 -11.73
CA GLY A 553 -13.07 2.23 -11.61
C GLY A 553 -14.48 1.65 -11.57
N LYS A 554 -15.45 2.44 -12.03
CA LYS A 554 -16.89 2.11 -12.01
C LYS A 554 -17.54 2.02 -13.39
N ALA A 555 -16.79 2.22 -14.48
CA ALA A 555 -17.30 1.97 -15.82
C ALA A 555 -17.46 0.46 -16.04
N LEU A 556 -18.68 0.04 -16.40
CA LEU A 556 -19.07 -1.36 -16.54
C LEU A 556 -18.78 -1.90 -17.95
N SER A 557 -19.00 -1.06 -18.96
CA SER A 557 -18.75 -1.33 -20.36
C SER A 557 -18.64 0.00 -21.12
N GLY A 558 -18.28 -0.07 -22.40
CA GLY A 558 -18.16 1.08 -23.28
C GLY A 558 -17.62 0.70 -24.65
N ALA A 559 -17.78 1.60 -25.60
CA ALA A 559 -17.37 1.44 -26.98
C ALA A 559 -16.55 2.65 -27.45
N ASP A 560 -15.45 2.41 -28.16
CA ASP A 560 -14.62 3.40 -28.85
C ASP A 560 -14.17 4.56 -27.96
N VAL A 561 -13.76 4.27 -26.72
CA VAL A 561 -13.42 5.30 -25.71
C VAL A 561 -11.90 5.48 -25.67
N GLY A 562 -11.43 6.69 -25.99
CA GLY A 562 -10.00 7.04 -25.95
C GLY A 562 -9.55 7.65 -24.62
N GLU A 563 -8.29 8.06 -24.54
CA GLU A 563 -7.70 8.75 -23.38
C GLU A 563 -7.34 10.20 -23.70
N CYS A 564 -8.03 11.15 -23.04
CA CYS A 564 -7.90 12.58 -23.30
C CYS A 564 -6.59 13.23 -22.86
N SER A 565 -5.81 12.59 -21.98
CA SER A 565 -4.51 13.09 -21.51
C SER A 565 -3.30 12.51 -22.26
N SER A 566 -3.55 11.74 -23.33
CA SER A 566 -2.52 11.35 -24.29
C SER A 566 -1.81 12.58 -24.89
N GLY A 567 -0.51 12.44 -25.22
CA GLY A 567 0.32 13.55 -25.74
C GLY A 567 0.76 14.61 -24.72
N ILE A 568 0.01 14.83 -23.62
CA ILE A 568 0.28 15.92 -22.67
C ILE A 568 1.67 15.82 -22.03
N CYS A 569 2.16 14.60 -21.76
CA CYS A 569 3.48 14.39 -21.19
C CYS A 569 4.62 14.36 -22.23
N ASP A 570 4.32 14.30 -23.53
CA ASP A 570 5.33 14.28 -24.59
C ASP A 570 5.89 15.70 -24.85
N GLU A 571 5.07 16.74 -24.62
CA GLU A 571 5.52 18.14 -24.57
C GLU A 571 6.10 18.54 -23.19
N ALA A 572 5.96 17.69 -22.16
CA ALA A 572 6.28 18.04 -20.79
C ALA A 572 7.76 17.84 -20.44
N SER A 573 8.54 18.93 -20.51
CA SER A 573 9.93 18.95 -20.05
C SER A 573 10.04 18.93 -18.52
N CYS A 574 9.91 17.76 -17.90
CA CYS A 574 10.33 17.53 -16.50
C CYS A 574 11.84 17.24 -16.46
N VAL A 575 12.60 17.95 -15.61
CA VAL A 575 14.06 17.82 -15.48
C VAL A 575 14.44 17.14 -14.15
N ASN A 576 15.74 16.96 -13.92
CA ASN A 576 16.30 16.43 -12.65
C ASN A 576 15.71 15.09 -12.17
N GLY A 577 15.25 14.25 -13.10
CA GLY A 577 14.63 12.95 -12.80
C GLY A 577 13.15 13.02 -12.36
N GLY A 578 12.47 14.15 -12.55
CA GLY A 578 11.03 14.26 -12.32
C GLY A 578 10.20 13.56 -13.39
N THR A 579 9.16 12.84 -12.97
CA THR A 579 8.27 12.09 -13.89
C THR A 579 7.02 12.90 -14.21
N CYS A 580 6.68 13.08 -15.50
CA CYS A 580 5.41 13.70 -15.87
C CYS A 580 4.22 12.78 -15.56
N THR A 581 3.13 13.32 -14.99
CA THR A 581 1.84 12.62 -14.86
C THR A 581 0.67 13.57 -15.13
N ALA A 582 -0.37 13.07 -15.80
CA ALA A 582 -1.61 13.82 -16.00
C ALA A 582 -2.40 13.95 -14.68
N ILE A 583 -2.87 15.16 -14.39
CA ILE A 583 -3.77 15.46 -13.26
C ILE A 583 -5.18 15.85 -13.71
N LYS A 584 -5.34 16.17 -15.01
CA LYS A 584 -6.60 16.30 -15.76
C LYS A 584 -6.36 15.96 -17.24
N ALA A 585 -7.45 15.91 -18.01
CA ALA A 585 -7.48 15.78 -19.48
C ALA A 585 -6.90 16.98 -20.28
N ASP A 586 -6.21 17.91 -19.63
CA ASP A 586 -5.52 19.05 -20.25
C ASP A 586 -4.28 19.56 -19.48
N SER A 587 -3.92 18.91 -18.37
CA SER A 587 -2.91 19.44 -17.45
C SER A 587 -2.16 18.33 -16.71
N TYR A 588 -0.85 18.53 -16.62
CA TYR A 588 0.10 17.63 -15.96
C TYR A 588 0.73 18.26 -14.72
N ILE A 589 1.38 17.41 -13.93
CA ILE A 589 2.34 17.78 -12.91
C ILE A 589 3.63 16.98 -13.13
N CYS A 590 4.79 17.60 -12.90
CA CYS A 590 6.02 16.86 -12.71
C CYS A 590 6.08 16.33 -11.27
N LEU A 591 6.31 15.04 -11.10
CA LEU A 591 6.53 14.39 -9.82
C LEU A 591 8.02 14.55 -9.45
N CYS A 592 8.36 15.62 -8.74
CA CYS A 592 9.74 15.99 -8.46
C CYS A 592 10.34 15.14 -7.33
N PRO A 593 11.52 14.53 -7.53
CA PRO A 593 12.17 13.74 -6.49
C PRO A 593 12.64 14.60 -5.30
N LEU A 594 12.90 13.95 -4.17
CA LEU A 594 13.39 14.61 -2.94
C LEU A 594 14.57 15.56 -3.23
N GLY A 595 14.46 16.79 -2.72
CA GLY A 595 15.45 17.85 -2.93
C GLY A 595 15.23 18.70 -4.18
N PHE A 596 14.24 18.39 -5.01
CA PHE A 596 13.84 19.19 -6.17
C PHE A 596 12.40 19.70 -6.07
N LYS A 597 12.13 20.88 -6.60
CA LYS A 597 10.82 21.53 -6.66
C LYS A 597 10.70 22.42 -7.92
N GLY A 598 9.58 23.12 -8.05
CA GLY A 598 9.28 23.97 -9.20
C GLY A 598 8.21 23.32 -10.11
N ARG A 599 7.93 23.91 -11.27
CA ARG A 599 6.92 23.36 -12.19
C ARG A 599 7.46 22.16 -12.98
N HIS A 600 8.76 22.18 -13.23
CA HIS A 600 9.53 21.26 -14.07
C HIS A 600 10.60 20.51 -13.25
N CYS A 601 10.62 20.66 -11.93
CA CYS A 601 11.65 20.15 -11.01
C CYS A 601 13.03 20.86 -11.14
N GLU A 602 12.99 22.12 -11.58
CA GLU A 602 14.11 22.99 -11.90
C GLU A 602 14.90 23.48 -10.65
N ASP A 603 14.23 23.65 -9.51
CA ASP A 603 14.80 24.24 -8.29
C ASP A 603 15.36 23.15 -7.34
N ALA A 604 16.67 23.10 -7.12
CA ALA A 604 17.29 22.25 -6.11
C ALA A 604 17.30 22.92 -4.70
N PHE A 605 17.07 22.16 -3.64
CA PHE A 605 17.08 22.65 -2.26
C PHE A 605 17.36 21.55 -1.21
N ILE A 606 17.76 21.95 0.01
CA ILE A 606 18.00 21.02 1.13
C ILE A 606 16.73 20.86 1.97
N LEU A 607 16.10 19.69 1.90
CA LEU A 607 14.94 19.34 2.74
C LEU A 607 15.32 19.34 4.23
N THR A 608 14.52 20.00 5.07
CA THR A 608 14.78 20.20 6.50
C THR A 608 13.53 20.06 7.37
N ILE A 609 12.37 20.57 6.92
CA ILE A 609 11.06 20.29 7.53
C ILE A 609 10.07 20.00 6.40
N PRO A 610 9.66 18.75 6.17
CA PRO A 610 8.84 18.38 5.03
C PRO A 610 7.40 18.93 5.14
N GLN A 611 6.99 19.60 4.08
CA GLN A 611 5.63 20.02 3.80
C GLN A 611 5.05 19.13 2.69
N PHE A 612 3.88 18.56 2.96
CA PHE A 612 3.09 17.78 2.03
C PHE A 612 1.89 18.61 1.55
N ARG A 613 1.46 18.38 0.30
CA ARG A 613 0.29 19.02 -0.31
C ARG A 613 -0.52 18.00 -1.11
N GLU A 614 -1.81 17.90 -0.81
CA GLU A 614 -2.79 17.09 -1.55
C GLU A 614 -2.78 17.41 -3.05
N SER A 615 -2.73 18.71 -3.39
CA SER A 615 -2.73 19.20 -4.78
C SER A 615 -1.48 18.83 -5.60
N LEU A 616 -0.39 18.41 -4.95
CA LEU A 616 0.85 17.99 -5.63
C LEU A 616 1.09 16.46 -5.54
N ARG A 617 0.14 15.71 -4.94
CA ARG A 617 0.29 14.29 -4.59
C ARG A 617 1.55 13.99 -3.77
N SER A 618 1.93 14.90 -2.85
CA SER A 618 3.18 14.77 -2.10
C SER A 618 3.24 13.50 -1.25
N TYR A 619 4.37 12.78 -1.29
CA TYR A 619 4.67 11.69 -0.35
C TYR A 619 6.17 11.52 -0.14
N ALA A 620 6.57 10.90 0.98
CA ALA A 620 7.91 10.37 1.19
C ALA A 620 7.83 8.89 1.57
N ALA A 621 8.94 8.17 1.44
CA ALA A 621 9.09 6.79 1.88
C ALA A 621 10.41 6.60 2.62
N THR A 622 10.39 5.74 3.64
CA THR A 622 11.57 5.27 4.38
C THR A 622 11.43 3.77 4.63
N PRO A 623 12.49 2.97 4.48
CA PRO A 623 12.46 1.57 4.87
C PRO A 623 12.27 1.44 6.38
N TRP A 624 11.77 0.29 6.81
CA TRP A 624 11.78 -0.08 8.21
C TRP A 624 13.24 -0.17 8.74
N PRO A 625 13.49 0.09 10.04
CA PRO A 625 14.79 -0.17 10.65
C PRO A 625 15.20 -1.65 10.47
N LEU A 626 16.51 -1.92 10.40
CA LEU A 626 17.02 -3.27 10.17
C LEU A 626 16.72 -4.21 11.35
N GLU A 627 15.93 -5.24 11.04
CA GLU A 627 15.50 -6.38 11.87
C GLU A 627 14.65 -6.09 13.15
N PRO A 628 13.66 -6.96 13.48
CA PRO A 628 13.13 -8.09 12.71
C PRO A 628 11.92 -7.65 11.85
N GLN A 629 12.10 -7.60 10.51
CA GLN A 629 11.21 -6.84 9.62
C GLN A 629 9.89 -7.54 9.17
N HIS A 630 9.56 -8.73 9.65
CA HIS A 630 8.42 -9.50 9.11
C HIS A 630 7.25 -9.73 10.06
N TYR A 631 7.42 -9.57 11.37
CA TYR A 631 6.37 -9.83 12.36
C TYR A 631 6.51 -8.91 13.58
N LEU A 632 5.90 -7.73 13.50
CA LEU A 632 5.97 -6.71 14.54
C LEU A 632 4.99 -7.04 15.67
N SER A 633 5.48 -7.52 16.81
CA SER A 633 4.69 -7.71 18.03
C SER A 633 4.52 -6.42 18.85
N PHE A 634 5.39 -5.43 18.65
CA PHE A 634 5.33 -4.11 19.27
C PHE A 634 5.72 -3.01 18.26
N THR A 635 4.99 -1.90 18.29
CA THR A 635 5.26 -0.68 17.49
C THR A 635 4.82 0.55 18.27
N GLU A 636 5.69 1.54 18.42
CA GLU A 636 5.41 2.86 18.99
C GLU A 636 5.90 3.97 18.06
N PHE A 637 5.01 4.89 17.70
CA PHE A 637 5.33 6.09 16.93
C PHE A 637 5.06 7.35 17.75
N GLU A 638 6.01 8.29 17.71
CA GLU A 638 5.87 9.65 18.25
C GLU A 638 6.06 10.65 17.10
N ILE A 639 5.01 11.38 16.73
CA ILE A 639 4.98 12.23 15.53
C ILE A 639 4.64 13.66 15.93
N THR A 640 5.47 14.62 15.53
CA THR A 640 5.17 16.06 15.65
C THR A 640 4.79 16.61 14.28
N PHE A 641 3.57 17.13 14.13
CA PHE A 641 3.01 17.54 12.83
C PHE A 641 2.09 18.75 12.95
N ARG A 642 1.80 19.40 11.81
CA ARG A 642 0.88 20.52 11.67
C ARG A 642 -0.09 20.23 10.53
N PRO A 643 -1.35 19.87 10.80
CA PRO A 643 -2.35 19.64 9.77
C PRO A 643 -2.82 20.98 9.17
N ASP A 644 -2.66 21.15 7.86
CA ASP A 644 -3.26 22.27 7.12
C ASP A 644 -4.65 21.87 6.55
N SER A 645 -5.00 20.57 6.60
CA SER A 645 -6.30 19.97 6.24
C SER A 645 -6.81 19.04 7.34
N GLY A 646 -8.14 18.89 7.45
CA GLY A 646 -8.79 17.97 8.40
C GLY A 646 -8.74 16.50 8.00
N ASP A 647 -8.22 16.18 6.82
CA ASP A 647 -8.17 14.81 6.27
C ASP A 647 -6.80 14.52 5.63
N GLY A 648 -6.43 13.23 5.58
CA GLY A 648 -5.30 12.72 4.78
C GLY A 648 -4.35 11.80 5.55
N VAL A 649 -3.58 10.98 4.84
CA VAL A 649 -2.67 9.98 5.45
C VAL A 649 -1.38 10.60 5.98
N LEU A 650 -1.13 10.45 7.28
CA LEU A 650 0.14 10.84 7.91
C LEU A 650 1.22 9.77 7.72
N LEU A 651 0.86 8.49 7.89
CA LEU A 651 1.76 7.34 7.80
C LEU A 651 1.01 6.10 7.32
N TYR A 652 1.61 5.29 6.44
CA TYR A 652 1.07 4.01 5.97
C TYR A 652 2.16 2.99 5.66
N SER A 653 1.94 1.72 6.01
CA SER A 653 2.76 0.57 5.58
C SER A 653 1.89 -0.69 5.59
N TYR A 654 2.19 -1.66 4.73
CA TYR A 654 1.34 -2.84 4.54
C TYR A 654 2.14 -4.08 4.13
N ASP A 655 1.47 -5.22 4.05
CA ASP A 655 1.99 -6.39 3.34
C ASP A 655 1.33 -6.58 1.98
N THR A 656 2.11 -6.90 0.96
CA THR A 656 1.58 -7.21 -0.38
C THR A 656 0.80 -8.53 -0.43
N GLY A 657 1.16 -9.53 0.39
CA GLY A 657 0.60 -10.89 0.34
C GLY A 657 -0.53 -11.18 1.33
N SER A 658 -0.70 -10.41 2.40
CA SER A 658 -1.76 -10.62 3.40
C SER A 658 -2.75 -9.44 3.50
N LYS A 659 -3.61 -9.44 4.52
CA LYS A 659 -4.54 -8.34 4.81
C LYS A 659 -3.92 -7.24 5.69
N ASP A 660 -2.71 -7.48 6.19
CA ASP A 660 -2.00 -6.67 7.16
C ASP A 660 -1.70 -5.24 6.65
N PHE A 661 -1.97 -4.26 7.50
CA PHE A 661 -1.54 -2.86 7.33
C PHE A 661 -1.50 -2.11 8.65
N LEU A 662 -0.68 -1.06 8.69
CA LEU A 662 -0.66 -0.04 9.74
C LEU A 662 -0.81 1.33 9.09
N SER A 663 -1.72 2.14 9.62
CA SER A 663 -2.03 3.48 9.10
C SER A 663 -2.35 4.48 10.20
N ILE A 664 -1.91 5.71 9.98
CA ILE A 664 -2.24 6.89 10.81
C ILE A 664 -2.82 7.93 9.85
N ASN A 665 -4.05 8.34 10.09
CA ASN A 665 -4.82 9.23 9.21
C ASN A 665 -5.38 10.42 9.97
N MET A 666 -5.62 11.52 9.26
CA MET A 666 -6.58 12.54 9.63
C MET A 666 -7.93 12.21 8.96
N ALA A 667 -9.04 12.30 9.69
CA ALA A 667 -10.38 12.08 9.16
C ALA A 667 -11.43 12.96 9.86
N GLY A 668 -11.94 14.00 9.18
CA GLY A 668 -12.88 14.95 9.76
C GLY A 668 -12.28 15.73 10.94
N GLY A 669 -11.02 16.11 10.83
CA GLY A 669 -10.25 16.85 11.85
C GLY A 669 -9.70 16.02 13.00
N HIS A 670 -10.06 14.74 13.12
CA HIS A 670 -9.59 13.86 14.19
C HIS A 670 -8.45 12.96 13.69
N VAL A 671 -7.56 12.50 14.58
CA VAL A 671 -6.56 11.49 14.22
C VAL A 671 -7.19 10.09 14.36
N GLU A 672 -6.99 9.24 13.38
CA GLU A 672 -7.32 7.80 13.44
C GLU A 672 -6.05 6.94 13.29
N PHE A 673 -5.82 6.05 14.25
CA PHE A 673 -4.84 4.98 14.16
C PHE A 673 -5.57 3.68 13.83
N ARG A 674 -5.23 3.06 12.70
CA ARG A 674 -5.88 1.85 12.19
C ARG A 674 -4.84 0.80 11.87
N PHE A 675 -5.06 -0.43 12.32
CA PHE A 675 -4.19 -1.56 12.02
C PHE A 675 -4.97 -2.88 11.92
N ASP A 676 -4.50 -3.80 11.09
CA ASP A 676 -5.07 -5.13 10.93
C ASP A 676 -3.96 -6.18 11.06
N CYS A 677 -4.17 -7.20 11.88
CA CYS A 677 -3.23 -8.30 12.10
C CYS A 677 -3.58 -9.55 11.25
N GLY A 678 -4.44 -9.40 10.23
CA GLY A 678 -4.85 -10.48 9.33
C GLY A 678 -6.24 -11.08 9.64
N SER A 679 -7.01 -10.50 10.56
CA SER A 679 -8.35 -11.00 10.95
C SER A 679 -9.33 -9.91 11.41
N GLY A 680 -9.05 -8.64 11.13
CA GLY A 680 -9.98 -7.55 11.34
C GLY A 680 -9.30 -6.31 11.93
N THR A 681 -9.87 -5.15 11.59
CA THR A 681 -9.18 -3.87 11.71
C THR A 681 -9.48 -3.21 13.05
N GLY A 682 -8.47 -3.06 13.91
CA GLY A 682 -8.55 -2.19 15.07
C GLY A 682 -8.55 -0.72 14.63
N VAL A 683 -9.52 0.06 15.13
CA VAL A 683 -9.67 1.49 14.83
C VAL A 683 -9.71 2.27 16.14
N LEU A 684 -8.72 3.14 16.34
CA LEU A 684 -8.69 4.11 17.44
C LEU A 684 -8.81 5.52 16.85
N ARG A 685 -9.58 6.40 17.49
CA ARG A 685 -9.83 7.78 17.04
C ARG A 685 -9.63 8.75 18.22
N SER A 686 -9.08 9.94 17.97
CA SER A 686 -8.94 10.99 19.00
C SER A 686 -10.30 11.44 19.52
N GLU A 687 -10.38 11.88 20.80
CA GLU A 687 -11.65 12.29 21.43
C GLU A 687 -12.10 13.66 20.90
N ASP A 688 -11.17 14.62 20.76
CA ASP A 688 -11.42 15.93 20.18
C ASP A 688 -10.81 16.08 18.76
N PRO A 689 -11.40 16.93 17.88
CA PRO A 689 -10.77 17.37 16.64
C PRO A 689 -9.56 18.29 16.88
N LEU A 690 -8.57 18.19 16.01
CA LEU A 690 -7.34 18.98 16.05
C LEU A 690 -7.54 20.37 15.41
N THR A 691 -6.80 21.35 15.91
CA THR A 691 -6.82 22.71 15.41
C THR A 691 -5.91 22.87 14.19
N LEU A 692 -6.50 23.03 13.00
CA LEU A 692 -5.73 23.22 11.77
C LEU A 692 -4.78 24.42 11.86
N GLY A 693 -3.59 24.29 11.27
CA GLY A 693 -2.51 25.29 11.32
C GLY A 693 -1.68 25.31 12.60
N ASN A 694 -2.03 24.54 13.65
CA ASN A 694 -1.22 24.40 14.87
C ASN A 694 -0.34 23.15 14.84
N TRP A 695 0.81 23.22 15.52
CA TRP A 695 1.63 22.05 15.81
C TRP A 695 0.99 21.18 16.91
N HIS A 696 0.94 19.88 16.66
CA HIS A 696 0.41 18.83 17.52
C HIS A 696 1.44 17.71 17.74
N GLU A 697 1.39 17.04 18.89
CA GLU A 697 2.20 15.88 19.25
C GLU A 697 1.31 14.63 19.35
N LEU A 698 1.52 13.64 18.49
CA LEU A 698 0.83 12.36 18.49
C LEU A 698 1.74 11.28 19.05
N ARG A 699 1.24 10.51 20.02
CA ARG A 699 1.80 9.21 20.40
C ARG A 699 0.79 8.12 20.06
N VAL A 700 1.23 7.14 19.28
CA VAL A 700 0.49 5.87 19.12
C VAL A 700 1.41 4.71 19.48
N SER A 701 0.87 3.71 20.16
CA SER A 701 1.58 2.45 20.37
C SER A 701 0.65 1.26 20.18
N ARG A 702 1.23 0.11 19.92
CA ARG A 702 0.53 -1.17 19.81
C ARG A 702 1.40 -2.28 20.38
N THR A 703 0.80 -3.12 21.20
CA THR A 703 1.40 -4.34 21.76
C THR A 703 0.46 -5.50 21.45
N ALA A 704 0.94 -6.51 20.74
CA ALA A 704 0.10 -7.57 20.19
C ALA A 704 -1.06 -6.98 19.36
N LYS A 705 -2.31 -7.34 19.70
CA LYS A 705 -3.52 -6.77 19.10
C LYS A 705 -4.01 -5.47 19.76
N ASN A 706 -3.45 -5.07 20.90
CA ASN A 706 -3.92 -3.90 21.66
C ASN A 706 -3.23 -2.64 21.15
N GLY A 707 -3.99 -1.59 20.86
CA GLY A 707 -3.52 -0.27 20.46
C GLY A 707 -3.80 0.80 21.53
N ILE A 708 -3.00 1.86 21.51
CA ILE A 708 -3.13 3.06 22.33
C ILE A 708 -2.89 4.28 21.44
N LEU A 709 -3.70 5.32 21.59
CA LEU A 709 -3.59 6.62 20.90
C LEU A 709 -3.70 7.77 21.90
N GLN A 710 -2.85 8.78 21.76
CA GLN A 710 -2.94 10.05 22.48
C GLN A 710 -2.47 11.21 21.60
N VAL A 711 -3.23 12.31 21.61
CA VAL A 711 -2.87 13.59 20.95
C VAL A 711 -2.68 14.66 22.01
N ASP A 712 -1.56 15.38 21.98
CA ASP A 712 -1.17 16.46 22.90
C ASP A 712 -1.34 16.11 24.39
N LYS A 713 -2.47 16.53 24.97
CA LYS A 713 -2.91 16.30 26.34
C LYS A 713 -4.36 15.83 26.40
N GLN A 714 -4.93 15.40 25.28
CA GLN A 714 -6.20 14.69 25.26
C GLN A 714 -6.08 13.40 26.08
N LYS A 715 -7.24 12.85 26.44
CA LYS A 715 -7.37 11.55 27.08
C LYS A 715 -6.71 10.47 26.23
N VAL A 716 -6.16 9.46 26.90
CA VAL A 716 -5.63 8.27 26.23
C VAL A 716 -6.81 7.42 25.74
N VAL A 717 -6.77 7.05 24.47
CA VAL A 717 -7.74 6.14 23.84
C VAL A 717 -7.08 4.78 23.67
N GLU A 718 -7.75 3.73 24.13
CA GLU A 718 -7.30 2.33 24.01
C GLU A 718 -8.27 1.55 23.12
N GLY A 719 -7.76 0.51 22.45
CA GLY A 719 -8.57 -0.36 21.59
C GLY A 719 -7.84 -1.63 21.22
N MET A 720 -8.47 -2.51 20.44
CA MET A 720 -7.82 -3.72 19.93
C MET A 720 -8.25 -4.05 18.50
N ALA A 721 -7.39 -4.73 17.75
CA ALA A 721 -7.78 -5.42 16.52
C ALA A 721 -8.64 -6.66 16.83
N GLU A 722 -9.45 -7.05 15.85
CA GLU A 722 -10.34 -8.20 15.93
C GLU A 722 -9.59 -9.51 15.61
N GLY A 723 -10.19 -10.64 16.00
CA GLY A 723 -9.59 -11.95 15.81
C GLY A 723 -8.48 -12.32 16.80
N GLY A 724 -7.70 -13.34 16.43
CA GLY A 724 -6.70 -13.98 17.30
C GLY A 724 -5.24 -13.63 17.01
N PHE A 725 -4.93 -13.05 15.85
CA PHE A 725 -3.54 -12.73 15.47
C PHE A 725 -3.00 -11.51 16.22
N THR A 726 -1.73 -11.58 16.61
CA THR A 726 -1.06 -10.59 17.47
C THR A 726 0.17 -9.95 16.82
N GLN A 727 0.69 -10.56 15.77
CA GLN A 727 1.78 -10.03 14.96
C GLN A 727 1.19 -9.35 13.73
N ILE A 728 1.88 -8.34 13.21
CA ILE A 728 1.58 -7.72 11.93
C ILE A 728 2.80 -7.80 11.02
N LYS A 729 2.57 -8.17 9.76
CA LYS A 729 3.57 -8.18 8.70
C LYS A 729 3.46 -6.88 7.89
N CYS A 730 4.58 -6.20 7.69
CA CYS A 730 4.66 -5.01 6.84
C CYS A 730 5.94 -5.11 6.03
N ASN A 731 5.83 -5.48 4.75
CA ASN A 731 6.99 -5.68 3.87
C ASN A 731 7.28 -4.49 2.95
N THR A 732 6.39 -3.49 2.90
CA THR A 732 6.65 -2.23 2.19
C THR A 732 7.43 -1.25 3.06
N ASP A 733 8.01 -0.23 2.41
CA ASP A 733 8.43 0.99 3.09
C ASP A 733 7.29 1.58 3.95
N ILE A 734 7.70 2.43 4.89
CA ILE A 734 6.82 3.35 5.63
C ILE A 734 6.63 4.58 4.74
N PHE A 735 5.45 4.71 4.15
CA PHE A 735 5.04 5.90 3.42
C PHE A 735 4.58 6.98 4.40
N VAL A 736 4.92 8.24 4.10
CA VAL A 736 4.73 9.41 4.97
C VAL A 736 4.08 10.53 4.15
N GLY A 737 2.99 11.10 4.68
CA GLY A 737 2.26 12.22 4.08
C GLY A 737 1.45 11.90 2.81
N GLY A 738 1.63 10.73 2.21
CA GLY A 738 0.93 10.27 1.02
C GLY A 738 1.36 8.85 0.64
N VAL A 739 0.90 8.34 -0.50
CA VAL A 739 1.35 7.06 -1.10
C VAL A 739 1.58 7.24 -2.61
N PRO A 740 2.40 6.39 -3.26
CA PRO A 740 2.67 6.50 -4.71
C PRO A 740 1.42 6.27 -5.57
N ASN A 741 0.60 5.30 -5.18
CA ASN A 741 -0.68 4.97 -5.80
C ASN A 741 -1.74 4.74 -4.70
N TYR A 742 -2.95 5.23 -4.93
CA TYR A 742 -4.08 5.09 -4.01
C TYR A 742 -4.94 3.85 -4.30
N ASP A 743 -4.80 3.24 -5.48
CA ASP A 743 -5.56 2.02 -5.84
C ASP A 743 -5.01 0.76 -5.15
N ASP A 744 -3.69 0.73 -4.87
CA ASP A 744 -2.99 -0.40 -4.22
C ASP A 744 -3.21 -0.47 -2.69
N VAL A 745 -4.03 0.42 -2.14
CA VAL A 745 -4.22 0.64 -0.71
C VAL A 745 -5.27 -0.32 -0.13
N LYS A 746 -4.99 -0.90 1.04
CA LYS A 746 -5.95 -1.79 1.74
C LYS A 746 -7.20 -0.98 2.13
N LYS A 747 -8.38 -1.39 1.64
CA LYS A 747 -9.65 -0.63 1.76
C LYS A 747 -10.03 -0.20 3.19
N ASN A 748 -9.69 -0.99 4.21
CA ASN A 748 -10.03 -0.69 5.62
C ASN A 748 -9.09 0.34 6.28
N SER A 749 -7.96 0.66 5.65
CA SER A 749 -6.91 1.52 6.22
C SER A 749 -7.28 2.99 6.41
N GLY A 750 -8.41 3.46 5.86
CA GLY A 750 -8.82 4.87 5.94
C GLY A 750 -7.95 5.84 5.13
N VAL A 751 -6.93 5.34 4.42
CA VAL A 751 -6.08 6.12 3.52
C VAL A 751 -6.86 6.44 2.25
N LEU A 752 -7.33 7.68 2.12
CA LEU A 752 -8.20 8.12 1.00
C LEU A 752 -7.56 9.19 0.10
N LYS A 753 -6.62 9.98 0.62
CA LYS A 753 -5.95 11.09 -0.08
C LYS A 753 -4.67 11.53 0.66
N PRO A 754 -3.73 12.25 0.00
CA PRO A 754 -2.51 12.74 0.66
C PRO A 754 -2.83 13.74 1.78
N PHE A 755 -1.94 13.79 2.77
CA PHE A 755 -1.98 14.80 3.82
C PHE A 755 -1.52 16.16 3.29
N SER A 756 -2.22 17.22 3.70
CA SER A 756 -1.76 18.60 3.54
C SER A 756 -1.34 19.14 4.89
N GLY A 757 -0.05 19.46 5.04
CA GLY A 757 0.53 19.89 6.31
C GLY A 757 2.04 19.72 6.38
N SER A 758 2.61 20.10 7.52
CA SER A 758 4.04 19.91 7.83
C SER A 758 4.22 18.71 8.77
N ILE A 759 5.28 17.91 8.60
CA ILE A 759 5.72 16.93 9.60
C ILE A 759 7.13 17.31 10.04
N GLN A 760 7.35 17.48 11.34
CA GLN A 760 8.63 17.94 11.92
C GLN A 760 9.52 16.78 12.36
N LYS A 761 8.90 15.73 12.91
CA LYS A 761 9.58 14.68 13.68
C LYS A 761 8.78 13.39 13.59
N ILE A 762 9.48 12.28 13.39
CA ILE A 762 8.95 10.93 13.55
C ILE A 762 9.98 10.15 14.38
N ILE A 763 9.56 9.57 15.50
CA ILE A 763 10.28 8.51 16.20
C ILE A 763 9.50 7.22 16.00
N LEU A 764 10.19 6.12 15.72
CA LEU A 764 9.67 4.76 15.69
C LEU A 764 10.51 3.91 16.66
N ASN A 765 9.88 3.31 17.68
CA ASN A 765 10.54 2.45 18.67
C ASN A 765 11.85 3.06 19.20
N ASP A 766 11.75 4.29 19.74
CA ASP A 766 12.88 5.10 20.25
C ASP A 766 13.92 5.58 19.19
N ARG A 767 13.90 5.06 17.95
CA ARG A 767 14.72 5.56 16.81
C ARG A 767 14.10 6.78 16.16
N THR A 768 14.83 7.91 16.08
CA THR A 768 14.41 9.07 15.27
C THR A 768 14.63 8.78 13.79
N ILE A 769 13.61 9.05 12.95
CA ILE A 769 13.71 9.02 11.49
C ILE A 769 14.15 10.41 11.01
N HIS A 770 15.36 10.50 10.47
CA HIS A 770 15.98 11.74 10.03
C HIS A 770 15.67 12.00 8.55
N VAL A 771 14.73 12.93 8.29
CA VAL A 771 14.28 13.35 6.94
C VAL A 771 15.42 13.55 5.91
N LYS A 772 16.60 14.01 6.34
CA LYS A 772 17.76 14.25 5.46
C LYS A 772 18.48 13.00 4.94
N HIS A 773 18.27 11.83 5.58
CA HIS A 773 19.10 10.64 5.39
C HIS A 773 18.32 9.32 5.38
N ASP A 774 17.20 9.22 6.11
CA ASP A 774 16.38 8.00 6.18
C ASP A 774 15.32 7.92 5.07
N PHE A 775 14.91 9.05 4.49
CA PHE A 775 13.97 9.05 3.37
C PHE A 775 14.67 8.56 2.09
N THR A 776 14.30 7.37 1.61
CA THR A 776 14.86 6.71 0.42
C THR A 776 14.26 7.22 -0.88
N SER A 777 12.99 7.61 -0.86
CA SER A 777 12.30 8.20 -2.00
C SER A 777 11.19 9.15 -1.56
N GLY A 778 10.66 9.92 -2.50
CA GLY A 778 9.56 10.84 -2.26
C GLY A 778 9.36 11.79 -3.42
N VAL A 779 8.15 12.34 -3.50
CA VAL A 779 7.64 13.14 -4.61
C VAL A 779 7.04 14.42 -4.07
N ASN A 780 7.37 15.56 -4.67
CA ASN A 780 6.77 16.87 -4.42
C ASN A 780 6.71 17.28 -2.93
N VAL A 781 7.71 16.87 -2.13
CA VAL A 781 7.85 17.23 -0.73
C VAL A 781 8.72 18.48 -0.62
N GLU A 782 8.14 19.59 -0.17
CA GLU A 782 8.84 20.88 -0.05
C GLU A 782 9.32 21.16 1.38
N ASN A 783 10.04 22.26 1.60
CA ASN A 783 10.24 22.79 2.95
C ASN A 783 9.03 23.60 3.43
N ALA A 784 8.60 23.36 4.66
CA ALA A 784 7.63 24.20 5.35
C ALA A 784 8.19 25.62 5.63
N ALA A 785 7.31 26.63 5.63
CA ALA A 785 7.66 28.00 6.02
C ALA A 785 7.90 28.08 7.54
N HIS A 786 9.12 27.80 7.98
CA HIS A 786 9.48 27.74 9.40
C HIS A 786 10.94 28.19 9.69
N PRO A 787 11.22 28.97 10.76
CA PRO A 787 12.57 29.48 11.08
C PRO A 787 13.72 28.45 11.03
N CYS A 788 13.53 27.23 11.55
CA CYS A 788 14.58 26.20 11.53
C CYS A 788 15.06 25.79 10.12
N VAL A 789 14.30 26.06 9.05
CA VAL A 789 14.75 25.82 7.66
C VAL A 789 15.93 26.72 7.28
N ARG A 790 16.10 27.88 7.95
CA ARG A 790 17.28 28.75 7.80
C ARG A 790 18.47 28.35 8.68
N ALA A 791 18.44 27.16 9.30
CA ALA A 791 19.49 26.63 10.19
C ALA A 791 20.02 27.66 11.23
N PRO A 792 19.15 28.27 12.06
CA PRO A 792 19.48 29.42 12.89
C PRO A 792 20.35 29.11 14.13
N CYS A 793 20.86 27.89 14.27
CA CYS A 793 21.69 27.46 15.39
C CYS A 793 23.16 27.40 14.96
N ALA A 794 24.02 28.17 15.63
CA ALA A 794 25.45 28.24 15.34
C ALA A 794 26.21 26.99 15.82
N HIS A 795 27.48 26.87 15.38
CA HIS A 795 28.45 25.86 15.83
C HIS A 795 27.99 24.39 15.73
N GLY A 796 27.01 24.08 14.86
CA GLY A 796 26.45 22.73 14.71
C GLY A 796 25.32 22.39 15.69
N GLY A 797 24.79 23.38 16.43
CA GLY A 797 23.61 23.19 17.28
C GLY A 797 22.38 22.73 16.50
N SER A 798 21.52 21.93 17.13
CA SER A 798 20.36 21.33 16.47
C SER A 798 19.07 22.11 16.74
N CYS A 799 18.40 22.58 15.69
CA CYS A 799 17.21 23.42 15.78
C CYS A 799 15.95 22.59 16.09
N ARG A 800 15.24 22.94 17.17
CA ARG A 800 13.93 22.36 17.51
C ARG A 800 12.82 23.39 17.26
N PRO A 801 11.95 23.19 16.25
CA PRO A 801 10.74 23.99 16.11
C PRO A 801 9.87 23.98 17.37
N ARG A 802 9.23 25.13 17.66
CA ARG A 802 8.18 25.31 18.66
C ARG A 802 6.88 25.76 17.98
N LYS A 803 5.78 25.77 18.74
CA LYS A 803 4.48 26.32 18.29
C LYS A 803 4.63 27.71 17.67
N GLU A 804 5.42 28.57 18.32
CA GLU A 804 5.99 29.78 17.72
C GLU A 804 7.49 29.82 18.04
N GLY A 805 8.34 30.03 17.02
CA GLY A 805 9.80 30.09 17.17
C GLY A 805 10.51 28.73 17.22
N TYR A 806 11.64 28.67 17.91
CA TYR A 806 12.52 27.50 17.97
C TYR A 806 13.45 27.55 19.20
N ASP A 807 13.93 26.38 19.64
CA ASP A 807 15.12 26.24 20.48
C ASP A 807 16.33 25.81 19.64
N CYS A 808 17.52 25.90 20.22
CA CYS A 808 18.72 25.22 19.76
C CYS A 808 19.26 24.27 20.85
N ASP A 809 19.46 22.99 20.53
CA ASP A 809 20.29 22.08 21.35
C ASP A 809 21.77 22.38 21.05
N CYS A 810 22.50 22.91 22.03
CA CYS A 810 23.90 23.30 21.83
C CYS A 810 24.91 22.15 22.08
N PRO A 811 26.03 22.12 21.34
CA PRO A 811 27.15 21.22 21.61
C PRO A 811 27.92 21.64 22.87
N LEU A 812 28.78 20.75 23.39
CA LEU A 812 29.66 21.07 24.52
C LEU A 812 30.52 22.31 24.22
N GLY A 813 30.72 23.14 25.24
CA GLY A 813 31.47 24.38 25.12
C GLY A 813 30.69 25.55 24.49
N PHE A 814 29.40 25.40 24.17
CA PHE A 814 28.58 26.47 23.58
C PHE A 814 27.22 26.66 24.26
N GLU A 815 26.79 27.92 24.41
CA GLU A 815 25.52 28.31 25.03
C GLU A 815 24.83 29.49 24.31
N GLY A 816 23.68 29.92 24.86
CA GLY A 816 22.85 30.99 24.32
C GLY A 816 21.75 30.51 23.37
N LEU A 817 20.78 31.39 23.09
CA LEU A 817 19.55 31.09 22.32
C LEU A 817 19.81 30.44 20.95
N HIS A 818 20.97 30.69 20.37
CA HIS A 818 21.39 30.21 19.05
C HIS A 818 22.75 29.47 19.11
N CYS A 819 23.18 29.01 20.29
CA CYS A 819 24.50 28.41 20.52
C CYS A 819 25.67 29.33 20.10
N GLN A 820 25.46 30.64 20.16
CA GLN A 820 26.35 31.65 19.60
C GLN A 820 27.48 32.10 20.52
N LYS A 821 27.42 31.74 21.81
CA LYS A 821 28.47 32.03 22.80
C LYS A 821 29.29 30.77 23.07
N ALA A 822 30.58 30.92 23.29
CA ALA A 822 31.40 29.88 23.90
C ALA A 822 31.29 29.94 25.44
N ILE A 823 31.29 28.78 26.10
CA ILE A 823 31.38 28.64 27.56
C ILE A 823 32.86 28.79 27.93
N VAL A 824 33.21 29.94 28.52
CA VAL A 824 34.60 30.30 28.90
C VAL A 824 34.97 29.95 30.35
N GLU A 825 34.00 29.52 31.16
CA GLU A 825 34.25 29.00 32.51
C GLU A 825 34.26 27.46 32.50
N ALA A 826 35.23 26.85 33.17
CA ALA A 826 35.30 25.39 33.28
C ALA A 826 34.10 24.85 34.08
N ILE A 827 33.45 23.79 33.58
CA ILE A 827 32.29 23.17 34.24
C ILE A 827 32.79 22.29 35.39
N GLU A 828 33.10 22.93 36.54
CA GLU A 828 33.62 22.27 37.76
C GLU A 828 32.72 21.10 38.24
N ILE A 829 31.39 21.23 38.07
CA ILE A 829 30.40 20.19 38.41
C ILE A 829 29.32 20.15 37.33
N PRO A 830 29.19 19.06 36.55
CA PRO A 830 28.16 18.93 35.52
C PRO A 830 26.76 18.68 36.11
N GLN A 831 25.79 19.38 35.54
CA GLN A 831 24.35 19.17 35.68
C GLN A 831 23.81 18.46 34.44
N PHE A 832 22.93 17.48 34.70
CA PHE A 832 22.25 16.63 33.74
C PHE A 832 20.74 16.91 33.81
N ILE A 833 20.08 16.99 32.64
CA ILE A 833 18.66 17.34 32.49
C ILE A 833 17.84 16.16 31.94
N GLY A 834 18.17 14.93 32.33
CA GLY A 834 17.45 13.70 31.94
C GLY A 834 17.69 13.21 30.51
N ARG A 835 18.14 14.11 29.62
CA ARG A 835 18.59 13.86 28.24
C ARG A 835 20.07 14.19 28.03
N SER A 836 20.81 14.38 29.12
CA SER A 836 22.23 14.70 29.11
C SER A 836 23.07 13.45 29.31
N TYR A 837 24.27 13.43 28.74
CA TYR A 837 25.24 12.37 28.96
C TYR A 837 26.66 12.88 28.74
N LEU A 838 27.62 12.15 29.28
CA LEU A 838 29.06 12.23 28.98
C LEU A 838 29.52 10.83 28.55
N THR A 839 30.38 10.74 27.55
CA THR A 839 30.96 9.49 27.06
C THR A 839 32.47 9.46 27.28
N TYR A 840 33.01 8.28 27.55
CA TYR A 840 34.44 8.05 27.71
C TYR A 840 34.82 6.79 26.93
N ASP A 841 35.77 6.91 26.01
CA ASP A 841 36.31 5.83 25.18
C ASP A 841 37.78 5.50 25.51
N ASN A 842 38.45 6.37 26.30
CA ASN A 842 39.83 6.21 26.74
C ASN A 842 40.09 4.77 27.27
N PRO A 843 40.99 3.99 26.64
CA PRO A 843 41.23 2.60 27.00
C PRO A 843 41.56 2.35 28.47
N ASP A 844 42.16 3.32 29.17
CA ASP A 844 42.53 3.18 30.58
C ASP A 844 41.36 3.45 31.53
N ILE A 845 40.40 4.28 31.13
CA ILE A 845 39.09 4.39 31.80
C ILE A 845 38.31 3.09 31.56
N LEU A 846 38.24 2.61 30.31
CA LEU A 846 37.49 1.40 29.95
C LEU A 846 38.00 0.14 30.66
N LYS A 847 39.31 -0.09 30.76
CA LYS A 847 39.90 -1.23 31.49
C LYS A 847 39.43 -1.30 32.95
N ARG A 848 39.26 -0.16 33.62
CA ARG A 848 38.89 -0.05 35.05
C ARG A 848 37.42 -0.39 35.34
N VAL A 849 36.56 -0.43 34.32
CA VAL A 849 35.14 -0.86 34.40
C VAL A 849 34.88 -2.18 33.67
N SER A 850 35.92 -2.97 33.40
CA SER A 850 35.85 -4.28 32.72
C SER A 850 36.56 -5.37 33.54
N GLY A 851 36.64 -6.59 33.02
CA GLY A 851 37.50 -7.64 33.56
C GLY A 851 36.96 -8.30 34.83
N SER A 852 37.85 -8.76 35.71
CA SER A 852 37.48 -9.53 36.91
C SER A 852 36.92 -8.66 38.05
N ARG A 853 37.35 -7.40 38.17
CA ARG A 853 37.01 -6.50 39.29
C ARG A 853 36.71 -5.10 38.77
N SER A 854 35.72 -4.44 39.37
CA SER A 854 35.33 -3.07 39.02
C SER A 854 34.98 -2.32 40.31
N ASN A 855 35.47 -1.09 40.48
CA ASN A 855 35.11 -0.21 41.59
C ASN A 855 34.74 1.16 41.04
N VAL A 856 33.57 1.65 41.46
CA VAL A 856 32.96 2.89 41.03
C VAL A 856 32.57 3.68 42.27
N PHE A 857 33.07 4.90 42.39
CA PHE A 857 32.65 5.86 43.40
C PHE A 857 32.20 7.15 42.72
N MET A 858 31.09 7.71 43.18
CA MET A 858 30.62 9.03 42.77
C MET A 858 29.76 9.67 43.86
N ARG A 859 29.65 10.99 43.80
CA ARG A 859 28.62 11.76 44.51
C ARG A 859 27.56 12.19 43.51
N PHE A 860 26.29 12.10 43.88
CA PHE A 860 25.19 12.60 43.05
C PHE A 860 24.17 13.39 43.87
N LYS A 861 23.39 14.21 43.18
CA LYS A 861 22.26 14.99 43.72
C LYS A 861 21.13 14.99 42.70
N THR A 862 19.92 14.64 43.09
CA THR A 862 18.73 14.56 42.20
C THR A 862 17.45 14.86 42.96
N THR A 863 16.44 15.36 42.26
CA THR A 863 15.03 15.40 42.73
C THR A 863 14.12 14.44 41.97
N ALA A 864 14.59 13.87 40.86
CA ALA A 864 13.86 12.85 40.11
C ALA A 864 14.02 11.47 40.76
N LYS A 865 12.89 10.74 40.83
CA LYS A 865 12.80 9.36 41.32
C LYS A 865 13.54 8.34 40.45
N ASP A 866 13.65 8.60 39.16
CA ASP A 866 14.20 7.67 38.17
C ASP A 866 15.24 8.37 37.30
N GLY A 867 16.36 7.68 37.06
CA GLY A 867 17.42 8.19 36.19
C GLY A 867 18.66 7.31 36.17
N LEU A 868 19.22 7.11 34.99
CA LEU A 868 20.49 6.42 34.79
C LEU A 868 21.68 7.31 35.19
N LEU A 869 22.57 6.82 36.07
CA LEU A 869 23.79 7.53 36.49
C LEU A 869 25.05 7.02 35.77
N LEU A 870 25.12 5.73 35.48
CA LEU A 870 26.24 5.10 34.77
C LEU A 870 25.76 3.90 33.97
N TRP A 871 26.23 3.77 32.74
CA TRP A 871 26.03 2.58 31.90
C TRP A 871 27.30 2.21 31.15
N ARG A 872 27.56 0.91 31.06
CA ARG A 872 28.41 0.33 30.02
C ARG A 872 27.92 -1.09 29.72
N GLY A 873 27.79 -1.43 28.46
CA GLY A 873 27.32 -2.74 27.97
C GLY A 873 27.47 -2.81 26.45
N ASP A 874 27.41 -4.02 25.89
CA ASP A 874 27.51 -4.21 24.44
C ASP A 874 26.34 -3.54 23.69
N SER A 875 26.60 -3.13 22.44
CA SER A 875 25.64 -2.43 21.58
C SER A 875 25.64 -3.05 20.16
N PRO A 876 24.51 -3.54 19.64
CA PRO A 876 23.19 -3.66 20.30
C PRO A 876 23.19 -4.71 21.42
N MET A 877 22.34 -4.50 22.42
CA MET A 877 22.20 -5.42 23.56
C MET A 877 21.62 -6.76 23.09
N ARG A 878 22.25 -7.88 23.46
CA ARG A 878 21.78 -9.23 23.13
C ARG A 878 21.21 -9.90 24.37
N PRO A 879 20.34 -10.92 24.25
CA PRO A 879 20.04 -11.80 25.36
C PRO A 879 21.33 -12.33 25.99
N ASN A 880 21.48 -12.12 27.30
CA ASN A 880 22.69 -12.40 28.08
C ASN A 880 23.97 -11.60 27.72
N SER A 881 23.93 -10.47 26.99
CA SER A 881 25.14 -9.65 26.80
C SER A 881 25.64 -9.02 28.10
N ASP A 882 26.96 -8.83 28.22
CA ASP A 882 27.57 -8.24 29.40
C ASP A 882 27.23 -6.76 29.54
N PHE A 883 26.95 -6.33 30.76
CA PHE A 883 26.75 -4.93 31.11
C PHE A 883 27.00 -4.67 32.59
N ILE A 884 27.16 -3.38 32.93
CA ILE A 884 27.24 -2.85 34.28
C ILE A 884 26.55 -1.49 34.32
N SER A 885 25.66 -1.28 35.29
CA SER A 885 24.84 -0.07 35.40
C SER A 885 24.58 0.36 36.83
N LEU A 886 24.38 1.67 37.01
CA LEU A 886 23.98 2.31 38.26
C LEU A 886 22.91 3.35 37.95
N GLY A 887 21.80 3.33 38.67
CA GLY A 887 20.68 4.26 38.44
C GLY A 887 19.72 4.33 39.63
N LEU A 888 18.88 5.36 39.67
CA LEU A 888 17.72 5.42 40.57
C LEU A 888 16.49 4.80 39.89
N ARG A 889 15.65 4.14 40.69
CA ARG A 889 14.33 3.63 40.32
C ARG A 889 13.37 3.78 41.50
N ASP A 890 12.28 4.52 41.32
CA ASP A 890 11.35 4.94 42.38
C ASP A 890 12.05 5.47 43.66
N GLY A 891 13.10 6.27 43.49
CA GLY A 891 13.91 6.85 44.58
C GLY A 891 14.96 5.91 45.18
N ALA A 892 14.82 4.58 45.02
CA ALA A 892 15.80 3.59 45.45
C ALA A 892 16.99 3.51 44.49
N LEU A 893 18.20 3.26 45.01
CA LEU A 893 19.42 3.17 44.19
C LEU A 893 19.70 1.71 43.81
N VAL A 894 19.92 1.44 42.53
CA VAL A 894 20.12 0.09 42.00
C VAL A 894 21.44 -0.01 41.24
N PHE A 895 22.26 -0.97 41.65
CA PHE A 895 23.45 -1.43 40.93
C PHE A 895 23.15 -2.77 40.25
N SER A 896 23.28 -2.84 38.92
CA SER A 896 23.01 -4.04 38.14
C SER A 896 24.21 -4.42 37.26
N TYR A 897 24.41 -5.71 37.02
CA TYR A 897 25.42 -6.21 36.07
C TYR A 897 25.08 -7.61 35.56
N ASN A 898 25.58 -7.97 34.39
CA ASN A 898 25.51 -9.32 33.81
C ASN A 898 26.90 -9.78 33.35
N LEU A 899 27.15 -11.08 33.45
CA LEU A 899 28.39 -11.78 33.09
C LEU A 899 28.08 -12.99 32.18
N GLY A 900 27.27 -12.82 31.14
CA GLY A 900 26.92 -13.91 30.22
C GLY A 900 26.01 -15.02 30.79
N SER A 901 25.41 -14.84 31.98
CA SER A 901 24.66 -15.91 32.66
C SER A 901 23.42 -15.46 33.44
N GLY A 902 23.09 -14.17 33.43
CA GLY A 902 21.91 -13.59 34.08
C GLY A 902 22.25 -12.38 34.95
N VAL A 903 21.27 -11.48 35.10
CA VAL A 903 21.46 -10.17 35.73
C VAL A 903 21.50 -10.29 37.26
N ALA A 904 22.60 -9.84 37.86
CA ALA A 904 22.61 -9.43 39.26
C ALA A 904 21.97 -8.04 39.39
N SER A 905 21.10 -7.84 40.38
CA SER A 905 20.55 -6.54 40.72
C SER A 905 20.56 -6.35 42.22
N ILE A 906 21.27 -5.33 42.71
CA ILE A 906 21.43 -5.02 44.13
C ILE A 906 20.82 -3.65 44.38
N MET A 907 19.73 -3.63 45.14
CA MET A 907 18.94 -2.43 45.45
C MET A 907 19.23 -1.95 46.88
N VAL A 908 19.29 -0.63 47.06
CA VAL A 908 19.27 0.04 48.37
C VAL A 908 18.02 0.90 48.41
N ASN A 909 17.09 0.55 49.30
CA ASN A 909 15.87 1.32 49.50
C ASN A 909 16.19 2.55 50.35
N GLY A 910 15.73 3.72 49.90
CA GLY A 910 15.94 5.01 50.52
C GLY A 910 15.31 6.10 49.65
N SER A 911 15.32 7.35 50.12
CA SER A 911 14.75 8.49 49.40
C SER A 911 15.86 9.33 48.76
N PHE A 912 16.63 8.72 47.85
CA PHE A 912 17.83 9.35 47.27
C PHE A 912 17.55 10.45 46.23
N ASN A 913 16.31 10.93 46.21
CA ASN A 913 15.77 11.99 45.36
C ASN A 913 15.33 13.23 46.17
N ASP A 914 15.96 13.46 47.33
CA ASP A 914 15.64 14.54 48.27
C ASP A 914 16.29 15.91 47.92
N GLY A 915 17.06 15.99 46.83
CA GLY A 915 17.79 17.18 46.43
C GLY A 915 19.09 17.45 47.20
N ARG A 916 19.59 16.50 48.01
CA ARG A 916 20.89 16.57 48.72
C ARG A 916 21.98 15.80 47.97
N TRP A 917 23.19 15.80 48.52
CA TRP A 917 24.34 15.07 47.96
C TRP A 917 24.52 13.71 48.63
N HIS A 918 24.32 12.63 47.88
CA HIS A 918 24.57 11.26 48.31
C HIS A 918 25.93 10.76 47.82
N ARG A 919 26.59 9.93 48.62
CA ARG A 919 27.83 9.20 48.26
C ARG A 919 27.49 7.76 47.94
N VAL A 920 27.78 7.29 46.71
CA VAL A 920 27.63 5.88 46.35
C VAL A 920 28.98 5.25 46.01
N LYS A 921 29.20 4.05 46.54
CA LYS A 921 30.31 3.16 46.19
C LYS A 921 29.76 1.83 45.72
N ALA A 922 29.99 1.48 44.46
CA ALA A 922 29.63 0.20 43.86
C ALA A 922 30.89 -0.59 43.50
N VAL A 923 31.02 -1.79 44.05
CA VAL A 923 32.15 -2.70 43.86
C VAL A 923 31.64 -4.01 43.28
N ARG A 924 32.32 -4.55 42.28
CA ARG A 924 32.15 -5.92 41.80
C ARG A 924 33.49 -6.64 41.85
N ASP A 925 33.49 -7.85 42.38
CA ASP A 925 34.63 -8.77 42.43
C ASP A 925 34.17 -10.16 41.97
N GLY A 926 34.56 -10.53 40.75
CA GLY A 926 34.01 -11.67 40.03
C GLY A 926 32.49 -11.53 39.88
N GLN A 927 31.79 -12.50 40.45
CA GLN A 927 30.33 -12.57 40.55
C GLN A 927 29.75 -11.72 41.68
N SER A 928 30.56 -11.31 42.67
CA SER A 928 30.04 -10.72 43.91
C SER A 928 30.01 -9.20 43.79
N GLY A 929 28.82 -8.63 43.92
CA GLY A 929 28.60 -7.18 43.95
C GLY A 929 28.37 -6.69 45.37
N LYS A 930 28.83 -5.48 45.65
CA LYS A 930 28.61 -4.74 46.90
C LYS A 930 28.34 -3.27 46.58
N ILE A 931 27.16 -2.78 46.92
CA ILE A 931 26.82 -1.36 46.90
C ILE A 931 26.80 -0.82 48.33
N THR A 932 27.22 0.42 48.52
CA THR A 932 27.13 1.17 49.78
C THR A 932 26.72 2.59 49.45
N VAL A 933 25.71 3.13 50.15
CA VAL A 933 25.14 4.46 49.89
C VAL A 933 25.07 5.19 51.21
N ASP A 934 25.81 6.29 51.32
CA ASP A 934 26.09 7.01 52.56
C ASP A 934 26.30 6.03 53.73
N ASP A 935 25.49 6.15 54.78
CA ASP A 935 25.63 5.39 56.02
C ASP A 935 24.54 4.30 56.17
N TYR A 936 23.78 3.98 55.10
CA TYR A 936 22.71 2.97 55.06
C TYR A 936 23.20 1.50 55.12
N GLY A 937 24.48 1.30 55.43
CA GLY A 937 25.17 0.01 55.36
C GLY A 937 25.41 -0.47 53.93
N ALA A 938 26.11 -1.60 53.81
CA ALA A 938 26.40 -2.21 52.51
C ALA A 938 25.40 -3.31 52.18
N ARG A 939 24.91 -3.33 50.93
CA ARG A 939 24.13 -4.44 50.37
C ARG A 939 24.99 -5.24 49.40
N THR A 940 24.86 -6.56 49.44
CA THR A 940 25.63 -7.49 48.60
C THR A 940 24.72 -8.43 47.84
N GLY A 941 25.15 -8.84 46.66
CA GLY A 941 24.47 -9.84 45.84
C GLY A 941 25.46 -10.57 44.94
N LYS A 942 25.01 -11.60 44.23
CA LYS A 942 25.82 -12.36 43.28
C LYS A 942 25.08 -12.56 41.96
N SER A 943 25.79 -12.54 40.84
CA SER A 943 25.25 -12.98 39.55
C SER A 943 25.13 -14.51 39.49
N PRO A 944 24.09 -15.05 38.83
CA PRO A 944 24.00 -16.48 38.53
C PRO A 944 25.10 -16.97 37.57
N GLY A 945 25.24 -18.29 37.46
CA GLY A 945 26.22 -18.95 36.57
C GLY A 945 27.61 -19.16 37.20
N MET A 946 28.61 -19.42 36.34
CA MET A 946 30.02 -19.63 36.75
C MET A 946 30.99 -18.55 36.23
N MET A 947 30.53 -17.67 35.34
CA MET A 947 31.35 -16.59 34.80
C MET A 947 31.74 -15.57 35.89
N ARG A 948 32.97 -15.04 35.80
CA ARG A 948 33.52 -14.03 36.74
C ARG A 948 34.08 -12.78 36.05
N GLN A 949 34.19 -12.79 34.73
CA GLN A 949 34.82 -11.73 33.95
C GLN A 949 33.76 -10.95 33.17
N LEU A 950 33.89 -9.62 33.17
CA LEU A 950 33.00 -8.68 32.48
C LEU A 950 33.64 -8.24 31.16
N ASN A 951 33.17 -8.80 30.05
CA ASN A 951 33.73 -8.70 28.70
C ASN A 951 32.88 -7.78 27.82
N ILE A 952 32.93 -6.46 28.09
CA ILE A 952 32.14 -5.44 27.37
C ILE A 952 32.97 -4.71 26.32
N ASN A 953 32.43 -4.59 25.12
CA ASN A 953 32.91 -3.70 24.06
C ASN A 953 32.02 -2.44 23.99
N GLY A 954 32.63 -1.26 23.98
CA GLY A 954 31.92 0.03 23.90
C GLY A 954 32.31 1.02 24.99
N ALA A 955 31.89 2.27 24.78
CA ALA A 955 32.17 3.42 25.64
C ALA A 955 31.50 3.31 27.02
N LEU A 956 32.05 4.04 27.98
CA LEU A 956 31.43 4.29 29.29
C LEU A 956 30.53 5.54 29.18
N TYR A 957 29.31 5.45 29.71
CA TYR A 957 28.34 6.53 29.72
C TYR A 957 28.04 6.97 31.16
N VAL A 958 27.98 8.28 31.40
CA VAL A 958 27.70 8.89 32.71
C VAL A 958 26.58 9.92 32.62
N GLY A 959 25.66 9.89 33.59
CA GLY A 959 24.49 10.77 33.73
C GLY A 959 23.34 10.51 32.76
N GLY A 960 23.52 9.61 31.79
CA GLY A 960 22.55 9.23 30.77
C GLY A 960 23.27 8.58 29.59
N MET A 961 22.58 8.36 28.48
CA MET A 961 23.18 7.92 27.20
C MET A 961 22.28 8.27 26.01
N LYS A 962 22.75 8.03 24.78
CA LYS A 962 21.87 7.95 23.59
C LYS A 962 20.99 6.70 23.70
N GLU A 963 19.75 6.75 23.22
CA GLU A 963 18.86 5.57 23.10
C GLU A 963 18.72 4.73 24.39
N ILE A 964 18.55 5.40 25.54
CA ILE A 964 18.55 4.78 26.89
C ILE A 964 17.56 3.61 27.01
N ALA A 965 16.36 3.76 26.45
CA ALA A 965 15.33 2.71 26.46
C ALA A 965 15.76 1.45 25.69
N LEU A 966 16.49 1.60 24.58
CA LEU A 966 17.00 0.48 23.78
C LEU A 966 18.15 -0.23 24.51
N HIS A 967 19.18 0.51 24.92
CA HIS A 967 20.40 -0.09 25.49
C HIS A 967 20.20 -0.65 26.90
N THR A 968 19.24 -0.12 27.67
CA THR A 968 18.94 -0.62 29.03
C THR A 968 17.78 -1.63 29.05
N ASN A 969 17.29 -2.08 27.89
CA ASN A 969 16.09 -2.91 27.76
C ASN A 969 14.89 -2.37 28.59
N ARG A 970 14.62 -1.07 28.40
CA ARG A 970 13.61 -0.26 29.11
C ARG A 970 13.72 -0.26 30.66
N GLN A 971 14.87 -0.68 31.23
CA GLN A 971 15.16 -0.54 32.67
C GLN A 971 15.21 0.93 33.12
N TYR A 972 15.62 1.85 32.22
CA TYR A 972 15.60 3.30 32.45
C TYR A 972 15.06 4.02 31.22
N MET A 973 14.07 4.90 31.40
CA MET A 973 13.50 5.73 30.32
C MET A 973 14.12 7.14 30.24
N ARG A 974 15.06 7.47 31.14
CA ARG A 974 15.75 8.77 31.19
C ARG A 974 17.10 8.67 31.90
N GLY A 975 17.99 9.62 31.62
CA GLY A 975 19.19 9.89 32.39
C GLY A 975 18.88 10.59 33.72
N LEU A 976 19.93 10.97 34.44
CA LEU A 976 19.85 11.76 35.66
C LEU A 976 19.26 13.16 35.40
N VAL A 977 18.35 13.60 36.26
CA VAL A 977 17.93 15.01 36.37
C VAL A 977 18.50 15.56 37.68
N GLY A 978 19.71 16.11 37.61
CA GLY A 978 20.55 16.30 38.79
C GLY A 978 22.00 16.62 38.46
N CYS A 979 22.92 16.33 39.38
CA CYS A 979 24.35 16.59 39.22
C CYS A 979 25.19 15.40 39.69
N ILE A 980 26.40 15.27 39.15
CA ILE A 980 27.41 14.27 39.56
C ILE A 980 28.72 15.01 39.87
N SER A 981 29.43 14.59 40.92
CA SER A 981 30.78 15.07 41.24
C SER A 981 31.64 13.96 41.84
N HIS A 982 32.95 14.19 41.97
CA HIS A 982 33.90 13.27 42.62
C HIS A 982 33.89 11.85 42.01
N PHE A 983 33.80 11.75 40.68
CA PHE A 983 33.79 10.47 39.98
C PHE A 983 35.18 9.82 40.04
N THR A 984 35.22 8.56 40.48
CA THR A 984 36.47 7.83 40.73
C THR A 984 36.29 6.36 40.34
N LEU A 985 37.23 5.84 39.56
CA LEU A 985 37.34 4.42 39.23
C LEU A 985 38.52 3.79 39.96
N SER A 986 38.53 2.46 40.09
CA SER A 986 39.51 1.73 40.91
C SER A 986 39.55 2.30 42.34
N THR A 987 40.67 2.25 43.05
CA THR A 987 40.82 2.76 44.41
C THR A 987 41.23 4.24 44.47
N ASP A 988 41.67 4.77 43.34
CA ASP A 988 42.73 5.79 43.26
C ASP A 988 42.69 6.61 41.96
N TYR A 989 41.86 6.26 40.97
CA TYR A 989 41.83 6.91 39.67
C TYR A 989 40.63 7.87 39.57
N HIS A 990 40.84 9.13 39.95
CA HIS A 990 39.86 10.20 39.78
C HIS A 990 39.67 10.53 38.29
N ILE A 991 38.45 10.95 37.92
CA ILE A 991 38.09 11.38 36.57
C ILE A 991 37.53 12.80 36.62
N ALA A 992 38.12 13.68 35.83
CA ALA A 992 37.62 15.03 35.56
C ALA A 992 36.43 14.91 34.60
N LEU A 993 35.21 14.96 35.15
CA LEU A 993 33.96 14.60 34.45
C LEU A 993 33.73 15.28 33.09
N VAL A 994 34.31 16.46 32.85
CA VAL A 994 34.15 17.21 31.58
C VAL A 994 35.44 17.25 30.75
N GLU A 995 36.62 17.13 31.38
CA GLU A 995 37.92 17.21 30.69
C GLU A 995 38.38 15.84 30.15
N ASP A 996 38.05 14.74 30.85
CA ASP A 996 38.34 13.36 30.41
C ASP A 996 37.28 12.78 29.44
N ALA A 997 36.21 13.53 29.15
CA ALA A 997 35.09 13.08 28.33
C ALA A 997 35.36 13.26 26.82
N ALA A 998 35.04 12.24 26.03
CA ALA A 998 35.25 12.23 24.57
C ALA A 998 34.11 12.92 23.79
N ASP A 999 32.88 12.82 24.29
CA ASP A 999 31.69 13.53 23.81
C ASP A 999 30.71 13.73 24.97
N GLY A 1000 29.77 14.66 24.81
CA GLY A 1000 28.65 14.83 25.73
C GLY A 1000 27.59 15.77 25.18
N LYS A 1001 26.44 15.83 25.84
CA LYS A 1001 25.29 16.61 25.35
C LYS A 1001 24.47 17.18 26.48
N ASN A 1002 23.94 18.39 26.30
CA ASN A 1002 23.09 19.09 27.27
C ASN A 1002 23.71 19.19 28.69
N ILE A 1003 25.01 19.41 28.80
CA ILE A 1003 25.70 19.53 30.10
C ILE A 1003 25.73 21.01 30.50
N ASN A 1004 25.12 21.31 31.65
CA ASN A 1004 25.13 22.64 32.27
C ASN A 1004 26.04 22.63 33.52
N THR A 1005 26.29 23.78 34.14
CA THR A 1005 26.94 23.87 35.47
C THR A 1005 25.93 23.64 36.59
N CYS A 1006 26.31 22.89 37.63
CA CYS A 1006 25.46 22.56 38.78
C CYS A 1006 25.29 23.72 39.78
N GLY A 1007 24.51 24.73 39.37
CA GLY A 1007 24.22 25.91 40.18
C GLY A 1007 25.28 27.01 40.06
N ALA A 1008 24.96 28.19 40.58
CA ALA A 1008 25.93 29.25 40.86
C ALA A 1008 26.68 28.94 42.18
N LYS A 1009 27.84 29.58 42.35
CA LYS A 1009 28.66 29.51 43.57
C LYS A 1009 27.97 30.17 44.78
#